data_AF-A0A6I5CGD7-F1
#
_entry.id   AF-A0A6I5CGD7-F1
#
_cell.length_a   1.000
_cell.length_b   1.000
_cell.length_c   1.000
_cell.angle_alpha   90.00
_cell.angle_beta   90.00
_cell.angle_gamma   90.00
#
_symmetry.space_group_name_H-M   'P 1'
#
loop_
_entity.id
_entity.type
_entity.pdbx_description
1 polymer ?
#
loop_
_entity_poly.entity_id
_entity_poly.type
_entity_poly.pdbx_seq_one_letter_code
_entity_poly.pdbx_strand_id
1 'polypeptide(L)'
;WAQRDVLRLAYENAGVDPGAVQYVELHGTGTKVGDPVEAAALGAVVGTAGADRTLRVGSVKTNLGHLEGAAGIAGFLKVALSVWHRHLPASLNYRTPNPRIPFDELRLAVQSEPGDWPLRDAPLVAGVSSFGMGGANCHVVVSEAPRPTADEPRDVNDASDASAPPVTAWVLSGRTPRALRDQAERLHDHLTRAPGWHASDIGLSLAATRTHFEHRAVVTGTDPGTLLDHLTRVEHTEPVSGSLAFLFSGQGSQRAGMGGELRAHHPVFARAFDEVCEHFPGLPLREAVATGDGLDRTGLTQPALFALEVALYRLVTAYGVTPDHLVGHSVGEIAAAHAAGVLSLPDAAALVEARGRLMQELPAGGAMIAVHAPEETVAPLLTSQVTVAAVNGPAAVVIAGDHDEAHRIAEELAGRGHTYVPLAVSHAFHSPRMDPMLDAFRETLATLTFNEPAVPVVSTVTGRLATPGLLATPDYWVGHARGAVRFHDAVLAAEQLGARTFLELGPDATLAALVPRSARRPGTTATSLLRRNRPEPETFLRALAHLFTRGTPVDWEQTYAHTDARVVSLPTYAFQRERHWLDTLDTAPRPVQAVPSAPPAEAEPIEPTKPTDPAEAGREEAPAAAPSADPRALRTLVLSHAAAVLGYGDPGDIDPGHTFSDLGFDSFAAVEFRTRLGAAVGLSLPTGLVFEHPTPSDVIAHLGERLATPSGPGAPADPGGELPVEDDPLVIVGMACRYPGGVTSPDDLWNLVTTETDAITDFPTNRGWNPNLHHPDPDTPNTTYTRGGGFLHDADHFDAPFFGISPREAVAMDPQQRLLLETAWHTIEHAHIDPHTLRGTDTAVYIGA
;
A
#
# COMPACT_ATOMS: atom_id res chain seq x y z
N TRP A 1 45.17 -6.58 27.68
CA TRP A 1 44.77 -8.01 27.75
C TRP A 1 43.34 -8.14 27.24
N ALA A 2 42.33 -7.64 27.94
CA ALA A 2 40.92 -7.72 27.50
C ALA A 2 40.63 -7.30 26.03
N GLN A 3 41.19 -6.17 25.56
CA GLN A 3 41.02 -5.75 24.15
C GLN A 3 41.65 -6.73 23.14
N ARG A 4 42.79 -7.36 23.48
CA ARG A 4 43.41 -8.38 22.62
C ARG A 4 42.56 -9.64 22.54
N ASP A 5 41.95 -10.01 23.67
CA ASP A 5 41.18 -11.24 23.77
C ASP A 5 39.85 -11.11 23.03
N VAL A 6 39.16 -9.96 23.12
CA VAL A 6 37.95 -9.72 22.31
C VAL A 6 38.24 -9.66 20.81
N LEU A 7 39.37 -9.06 20.40
CA LEU A 7 39.78 -9.04 18.98
C LEU A 7 39.97 -10.47 18.46
N ARG A 8 40.73 -11.31 19.18
CA ARG A 8 40.94 -12.71 18.78
C ARG A 8 39.63 -13.49 18.70
N LEU A 9 38.80 -13.38 19.75
CA LEU A 9 37.51 -14.05 19.80
C LEU A 9 36.61 -13.66 18.63
N ALA A 10 36.57 -12.37 18.26
CA ALA A 10 35.76 -11.91 17.15
C ALA A 10 36.21 -12.50 15.80
N TYR A 11 37.52 -12.57 15.54
CA TYR A 11 38.05 -13.17 14.31
C TYR A 11 37.89 -14.70 14.28
N GLU A 12 38.09 -15.37 15.43
CA GLU A 12 37.83 -16.80 15.59
C GLU A 12 36.36 -17.13 15.31
N ASN A 13 35.42 -16.38 15.91
CA ASN A 13 33.98 -16.54 15.69
C ASN A 13 33.57 -16.25 14.24
N ALA A 14 34.21 -15.29 13.59
CA ALA A 14 33.94 -14.95 12.19
C ALA A 14 34.57 -15.94 11.19
N GLY A 15 35.46 -16.85 11.64
CA GLY A 15 36.24 -17.71 10.74
C GLY A 15 37.17 -16.93 9.80
N VAL A 16 37.56 -15.71 10.19
CA VAL A 16 38.35 -14.78 9.36
C VAL A 16 39.79 -14.76 9.85
N ASP A 17 40.74 -14.99 8.94
CA ASP A 17 42.17 -14.78 9.21
C ASP A 17 42.43 -13.28 9.49
N PRO A 18 42.97 -12.89 10.67
CA PRO A 18 43.34 -11.50 10.95
C PRO A 18 44.28 -10.88 9.90
N GLY A 19 45.07 -11.69 9.18
CA GLY A 19 45.93 -11.23 8.08
C GLY A 19 45.17 -10.71 6.85
N ALA A 20 43.91 -11.13 6.67
CA ALA A 20 43.02 -10.68 5.59
C ALA A 20 42.41 -9.29 5.86
N VAL A 21 42.41 -8.84 7.12
CA VAL A 21 41.82 -7.54 7.53
C VAL A 21 42.63 -6.40 6.92
N GLN A 22 41.93 -5.46 6.28
CA GLN A 22 42.57 -4.36 5.56
C GLN A 22 42.40 -3.01 6.25
N TYR A 23 41.33 -2.86 7.01
CA TYR A 23 40.96 -1.64 7.71
C TYR A 23 40.40 -1.95 9.10
N VAL A 24 40.69 -1.10 10.08
CA VAL A 24 39.97 -1.11 11.36
C VAL A 24 39.48 0.28 11.71
N GLU A 25 38.17 0.38 11.90
CA GLU A 25 37.53 1.52 12.53
C GLU A 25 37.70 1.39 14.04
N LEU A 26 38.51 2.29 14.59
CA LEU A 26 38.94 2.28 15.99
C LEU A 26 37.83 2.80 16.91
N HIS A 27 37.92 2.41 18.18
CA HIS A 27 37.26 3.15 19.26
C HIS A 27 37.80 4.58 19.31
N GLY A 28 39.12 4.78 19.23
CA GLY A 28 39.77 6.01 18.76
C GLY A 28 39.22 7.31 19.35
N THR A 29 39.26 7.44 20.68
CA THR A 29 38.65 8.56 21.42
C THR A 29 39.54 9.79 21.53
N GLY A 30 40.79 9.71 21.09
CA GLY A 30 41.75 10.81 21.19
C GLY A 30 42.32 10.98 22.60
N THR A 31 42.23 9.94 23.44
CA THR A 31 42.64 10.04 24.85
C THR A 31 44.12 9.71 25.01
N LYS A 32 44.81 10.44 25.90
CA LYS A 32 46.26 10.30 26.14
C LYS A 32 46.69 8.88 26.56
N VAL A 33 45.78 8.11 27.14
CA VAL A 33 46.02 6.75 27.65
C VAL A 33 45.33 5.69 26.81
N GLY A 34 44.11 5.94 26.32
CA GLY A 34 43.33 4.96 25.58
C GLY A 34 43.93 4.63 24.21
N ASP A 35 44.31 5.64 23.42
CA ASP A 35 44.79 5.42 22.05
C ASP A 35 46.06 4.54 22.01
N PRO A 36 47.09 4.73 22.87
CA PRO A 36 48.23 3.80 22.91
C PRO A 36 47.88 2.38 23.33
N VAL A 37 46.89 2.20 24.22
CA VAL A 37 46.45 0.87 24.67
C VAL A 37 45.73 0.13 23.54
N GLU A 38 44.84 0.82 22.84
CA GLU A 38 44.12 0.29 21.68
C GLU A 38 45.07 -0.08 20.54
N ALA A 39 45.99 0.82 20.17
CA ALA A 39 46.97 0.57 19.12
C ALA A 39 47.86 -0.64 19.42
N ALA A 40 48.33 -0.78 20.67
CA ALA A 40 49.11 -1.94 21.09
C ALA A 40 48.32 -3.25 21.04
N ALA A 41 47.03 -3.22 21.40
CA ALA A 41 46.17 -4.40 21.30
C ALA A 41 45.95 -4.82 19.84
N LEU A 42 45.65 -3.86 18.97
CA LEU A 42 45.38 -4.09 17.55
C LEU A 42 46.63 -4.58 16.80
N GLY A 43 47.78 -3.93 16.99
CA GLY A 43 49.03 -4.36 16.37
C GLY A 43 49.41 -5.80 16.74
N ALA A 44 49.11 -6.21 17.97
CA ALA A 44 49.45 -7.54 18.48
C ALA A 44 48.48 -8.67 18.06
N VAL A 45 47.36 -8.36 17.40
CA VAL A 45 46.37 -9.35 16.93
C VAL A 45 46.23 -9.30 15.41
N VAL A 46 46.19 -8.10 14.83
CA VAL A 46 45.88 -7.89 13.41
C VAL A 46 47.09 -7.37 12.65
N GLY A 47 47.71 -6.29 13.16
CA GLY A 47 48.83 -5.64 12.47
C GLY A 47 50.01 -6.57 12.20
N THR A 48 50.27 -7.53 13.09
CA THR A 48 51.37 -8.50 13.00
C THR A 48 50.96 -9.87 12.44
N ALA A 49 49.69 -10.10 12.10
CA ALA A 49 49.19 -11.41 11.65
C ALA A 49 49.37 -11.65 10.14
N GLY A 50 49.39 -10.59 9.32
CA GLY A 50 49.52 -10.71 7.86
C GLY A 50 50.96 -10.68 7.33
N ALA A 51 51.09 -10.80 6.00
CA ALA A 51 52.32 -10.47 5.26
C ALA A 51 52.79 -9.03 5.57
N ASP A 52 53.97 -8.62 5.07
CA ASP A 52 54.70 -7.36 5.35
C ASP A 52 53.95 -6.05 4.94
N ARG A 53 52.69 -5.91 5.37
CA ARG A 53 51.70 -4.91 4.99
C ARG A 53 51.22 -4.17 6.23
N THR A 54 51.12 -2.86 6.11
CA THR A 54 50.59 -1.97 7.15
C THR A 54 49.06 -1.98 7.15
N LEU A 55 48.46 -2.21 8.32
CA LEU A 55 47.01 -2.13 8.54
C LEU A 55 46.55 -0.68 8.55
N ARG A 56 45.50 -0.36 7.77
CA ARG A 56 44.88 0.97 7.80
C ARG A 56 43.93 1.11 8.98
N VAL A 57 43.97 2.26 9.65
CA VAL A 57 43.07 2.55 10.79
C VAL A 57 42.45 3.93 10.68
N GLY A 58 41.26 4.11 11.25
CA GLY A 58 40.61 5.41 11.32
C GLY A 58 39.52 5.48 12.39
N SER A 59 38.87 6.64 12.52
CA SER A 59 37.76 6.83 13.47
C SER A 59 36.77 7.89 12.96
N VAL A 60 35.49 7.57 12.91
CA VAL A 60 34.38 8.48 12.56
C VAL A 60 34.21 9.59 13.59
N LYS A 61 34.75 9.41 14.80
CA LYS A 61 34.70 10.42 15.87
C LYS A 61 35.45 11.69 15.48
N THR A 62 36.36 11.62 14.51
CA THR A 62 37.04 12.81 13.97
C THR A 62 36.11 13.70 13.17
N ASN A 63 34.98 13.17 12.68
CA ASN A 63 33.95 13.91 11.95
C ASN A 63 32.77 14.27 12.86
N LEU A 64 32.28 13.31 13.65
CA LEU A 64 31.00 13.44 14.38
C LEU A 64 31.16 13.76 15.88
N GLY A 65 32.38 13.67 16.42
CA GLY A 65 32.60 13.60 17.87
C GLY A 65 32.29 12.23 18.47
N HIS A 66 32.39 12.10 19.79
CA HIS A 66 32.07 10.84 20.48
C HIS A 66 30.57 10.78 20.82
N LEU A 67 29.82 10.03 20.03
CA LEU A 67 28.35 9.88 20.19
C LEU A 67 27.93 8.88 21.28
N GLU A 68 28.77 8.68 22.29
CA GLU A 68 28.54 7.74 23.41
C GLU A 68 27.94 6.38 22.98
N GLY A 69 26.69 6.08 23.35
CA GLY A 69 26.00 4.83 23.01
C GLY A 69 25.88 4.58 21.51
N ALA A 70 25.81 5.63 20.68
CA ALA A 70 25.75 5.51 19.22
C ALA A 70 27.13 5.44 18.54
N ALA A 71 28.23 5.51 19.28
CA ALA A 71 29.57 5.57 18.68
C ALA A 71 29.96 4.29 17.94
N GLY A 72 29.55 3.11 18.44
CA GLY A 72 29.86 1.83 17.80
C GLY A 72 29.14 1.66 16.46
N ILE A 73 27.82 1.93 16.44
CA ILE A 73 27.02 1.81 15.22
C ILE A 73 27.40 2.85 14.16
N ALA A 74 27.80 4.06 14.56
CA ALA A 74 28.32 5.07 13.62
C ALA A 74 29.61 4.61 12.92
N GLY A 75 30.54 4.00 13.68
CA GLY A 75 31.75 3.40 13.12
C GLY A 75 31.43 2.23 12.19
N PHE A 76 30.47 1.38 12.58
CA PHE A 76 30.00 0.27 11.76
C PHE A 76 29.40 0.73 10.44
N LEU A 77 28.51 1.72 10.45
CA LEU A 77 27.91 2.30 9.24
C LEU A 77 28.96 2.87 8.29
N LYS A 78 29.94 3.62 8.83
CA LYS A 78 31.08 4.10 8.02
C LYS A 78 31.82 2.95 7.35
N VAL A 79 32.10 1.87 8.08
CA VAL A 79 32.78 0.67 7.52
C VAL A 79 31.92 -0.02 6.46
N ALA A 80 30.62 -0.22 6.72
CA ALA A 80 29.70 -0.83 5.77
C ALA A 80 29.65 -0.02 4.46
N LEU A 81 29.55 1.31 4.55
CA LEU A 81 29.59 2.22 3.40
C LEU A 81 30.95 2.19 2.70
N SER A 82 32.06 2.14 3.45
CA SER A 82 33.39 2.00 2.86
C SER A 82 33.59 0.69 2.09
N VAL A 83 33.00 -0.42 2.56
CA VAL A 83 32.99 -1.70 1.86
C VAL A 83 32.12 -1.60 0.61
N TRP A 84 30.90 -1.06 0.73
CA TRP A 84 29.95 -0.87 -0.37
C TRP A 84 30.52 -0.03 -1.52
N HIS A 85 31.06 1.14 -1.20
CA HIS A 85 31.68 2.03 -2.18
C HIS A 85 33.11 1.64 -2.57
N ARG A 86 33.67 0.59 -1.94
CA ARG A 86 35.07 0.17 -2.08
C ARG A 86 36.06 1.33 -1.95
N HIS A 87 35.84 2.20 -0.99
CA HIS A 87 36.66 3.40 -0.77
C HIS A 87 36.82 3.70 0.73
N LEU A 88 37.97 4.24 1.15
CA LEU A 88 38.28 4.57 2.54
C LEU A 88 38.34 6.10 2.73
N PRO A 89 37.47 6.70 3.57
CA PRO A 89 37.52 8.12 3.89
C PRO A 89 38.67 8.44 4.85
N ALA A 90 39.13 9.69 4.83
CA ALA A 90 40.15 10.20 5.74
C ALA A 90 39.63 10.32 7.19
N SER A 91 40.54 10.13 8.15
CA SER A 91 40.33 10.52 9.56
C SER A 91 40.87 11.93 9.75
N LEU A 92 40.01 12.84 10.20
CA LEU A 92 40.35 14.24 10.38
C LEU A 92 41.25 14.45 11.60
N ASN A 93 41.82 15.65 11.71
CA ASN A 93 42.59 16.10 12.88
C ASN A 93 43.86 15.28 13.21
N TYR A 94 44.33 14.41 12.30
CA TYR A 94 45.61 13.71 12.42
C TYR A 94 46.73 14.47 11.70
N ARG A 95 47.54 15.22 12.47
CA ARG A 95 48.68 16.00 11.93
C ARG A 95 50.04 15.52 12.44
N THR A 96 50.15 15.33 13.75
CA THR A 96 51.38 14.89 14.42
C THR A 96 51.14 13.53 15.08
N PRO A 97 51.85 12.46 14.70
CA PRO A 97 51.71 11.14 15.32
C PRO A 97 51.98 11.20 16.82
N ASN A 98 51.18 10.47 17.62
CA ASN A 98 51.42 10.37 19.06
C ASN A 98 52.71 9.57 19.32
N PRO A 99 53.75 10.15 19.96
CA PRO A 99 55.04 9.49 20.14
C PRO A 99 54.99 8.26 21.05
N ARG A 100 53.87 8.05 21.76
CA ARG A 100 53.63 6.84 22.58
C ARG A 100 53.14 5.64 21.77
N ILE A 101 52.86 5.83 20.48
CA ILE A 101 52.37 4.78 19.58
C ILE A 101 53.47 4.48 18.56
N PRO A 102 54.17 3.33 18.67
CA PRO A 102 55.20 2.94 17.72
C PRO A 102 54.54 2.36 16.44
N PHE A 103 54.00 3.24 15.59
CA PHE A 103 53.22 2.85 14.39
C PHE A 103 53.95 1.86 13.48
N ASP A 104 55.25 2.06 13.24
CA ASP A 104 56.06 1.16 12.40
C ASP A 104 56.20 -0.24 13.01
N GLU A 105 56.44 -0.35 14.32
CA GLU A 105 56.56 -1.64 15.03
C GLU A 105 55.22 -2.38 15.08
N LEU A 106 54.12 -1.63 15.23
CA LEU A 106 52.76 -2.17 15.27
C LEU A 106 52.17 -2.44 13.90
N ARG A 107 52.87 -2.04 12.81
CA ARG A 107 52.40 -2.10 11.42
C ARG A 107 51.04 -1.43 11.23
N LEU A 108 50.87 -0.24 11.81
CA LEU A 108 49.64 0.55 11.71
C LEU A 108 49.88 1.84 10.93
N ALA A 109 48.90 2.28 10.14
CA ALA A 109 48.90 3.60 9.53
C ALA A 109 47.50 4.22 9.57
N VAL A 110 47.40 5.45 10.05
CA VAL A 110 46.15 6.21 10.02
C VAL A 110 45.80 6.53 8.56
N GLN A 111 44.54 6.32 8.18
CA GLN A 111 44.00 6.75 6.90
C GLN A 111 43.81 8.27 6.95
N SER A 112 44.80 9.04 6.49
CA SER A 112 44.81 10.51 6.57
C SER A 112 44.31 11.22 5.31
N GLU A 113 44.15 10.48 4.21
CA GLU A 113 43.66 10.98 2.92
C GLU A 113 42.61 9.98 2.38
N PRO A 114 41.60 10.41 1.60
CA PRO A 114 40.69 9.49 0.95
C PRO A 114 41.43 8.59 -0.05
N GLY A 115 41.10 7.30 -0.12
CA GLY A 115 41.82 6.39 -1.01
C GLY A 115 41.21 4.99 -1.15
N ASP A 116 41.79 4.22 -2.08
CA ASP A 116 41.39 2.83 -2.33
C ASP A 116 41.78 1.91 -1.17
N TRP A 117 41.06 0.78 -1.09
CA TRP A 117 41.41 -0.31 -0.16
C TRP A 117 42.78 -0.91 -0.52
N PRO A 118 43.61 -1.30 0.48
CA PRO A 118 44.94 -1.86 0.23
C PRO A 118 44.98 -3.08 -0.71
N LEU A 119 43.95 -3.94 -0.70
CA LEU A 119 43.82 -5.12 -1.54
C LEU A 119 42.44 -5.11 -2.23
N ARG A 120 42.26 -4.19 -3.19
CA ARG A 120 40.98 -3.98 -3.89
C ARG A 120 40.51 -5.19 -4.71
N ASP A 121 41.37 -6.14 -5.06
CA ASP A 121 40.97 -7.35 -5.83
C ASP A 121 40.63 -8.55 -4.94
N ALA A 122 40.85 -8.44 -3.62
CA ALA A 122 40.45 -9.44 -2.64
C ALA A 122 39.10 -9.06 -2.00
N PRO A 123 38.39 -10.01 -1.36
CA PRO A 123 37.26 -9.69 -0.50
C PRO A 123 37.66 -8.64 0.53
N LEU A 124 36.88 -7.56 0.62
CA LEU A 124 37.15 -6.50 1.59
C LEU A 124 36.77 -7.00 2.99
N VAL A 125 37.69 -6.86 3.95
CA VAL A 125 37.48 -7.27 5.34
C VAL A 125 37.96 -6.15 6.26
N ALA A 126 37.11 -5.77 7.20
CA ALA A 126 37.38 -4.74 8.19
C ALA A 126 36.94 -5.14 9.60
N GLY A 127 37.56 -4.50 10.60
CA GLY A 127 37.14 -4.57 12.00
C GLY A 127 36.52 -3.26 12.46
N VAL A 128 35.59 -3.33 13.41
CA VAL A 128 34.99 -2.18 14.09
C VAL A 128 35.13 -2.39 15.59
N SER A 129 35.77 -1.46 16.29
CA SER A 129 36.01 -1.56 17.74
C SER A 129 35.22 -0.51 18.53
N SER A 130 34.62 -0.93 19.65
CA SER A 130 34.02 -0.02 20.62
C SER A 130 34.27 -0.50 22.04
N PHE A 131 34.84 0.38 22.88
CA PHE A 131 35.23 0.05 24.25
C PHE A 131 34.49 0.95 25.24
N GLY A 132 33.54 0.38 25.97
CA GLY A 132 32.75 1.12 26.96
C GLY A 132 33.56 1.46 28.21
N MET A 133 33.26 2.62 28.82
CA MET A 133 33.87 3.03 30.09
C MET A 133 33.69 2.00 31.22
N GLY A 134 32.60 1.23 31.19
CA GLY A 134 32.33 0.14 32.15
C GLY A 134 33.19 -1.12 31.94
N GLY A 135 34.08 -1.15 30.94
CA GLY A 135 34.96 -2.28 30.64
C GLY A 135 34.38 -3.31 29.67
N ALA A 136 33.15 -3.12 29.19
CA ALA A 136 32.55 -3.92 28.12
C ALA A 136 33.22 -3.56 26.79
N ASN A 137 33.95 -4.52 26.20
CA ASN A 137 34.64 -4.36 24.92
C ASN A 137 33.90 -5.15 23.85
N CYS A 138 33.69 -4.52 22.69
CA CYS A 138 33.07 -5.16 21.53
C CYS A 138 33.97 -4.98 20.31
N HIS A 139 34.07 -6.03 19.49
CA HIS A 139 34.69 -5.97 18.18
C HIS A 139 33.82 -6.73 17.17
N VAL A 140 33.56 -6.11 16.02
CA VAL A 140 32.76 -6.69 14.93
C VAL A 140 33.65 -6.83 13.70
N VAL A 141 33.56 -7.98 13.04
CA VAL A 141 34.23 -8.24 11.75
C VAL A 141 33.20 -8.05 10.65
N VAL A 142 33.53 -7.24 9.64
CA VAL A 142 32.66 -6.92 8.50
C VAL A 142 33.38 -7.34 7.22
N SER A 143 32.71 -8.11 6.37
CA SER A 143 33.23 -8.53 5.08
C SER A 143 32.32 -8.07 3.93
N GLU A 144 32.91 -7.90 2.75
CA GLU A 144 32.17 -7.73 1.49
C GLU A 144 31.21 -8.91 1.31
N ALA A 145 29.96 -8.61 0.94
CA ALA A 145 29.00 -9.63 0.55
C ALA A 145 29.51 -10.37 -0.69
N PRO A 146 29.22 -11.68 -0.85
CA PRO A 146 29.51 -12.39 -2.09
C PRO A 146 28.88 -11.62 -3.25
N ARG A 147 29.69 -11.23 -4.24
CA ARG A 147 29.15 -10.58 -5.43
C ARG A 147 28.18 -11.54 -6.10
N PRO A 148 26.93 -11.15 -6.36
CA PRO A 148 26.09 -11.90 -7.28
C PRO A 148 26.89 -12.12 -8.56
N THR A 149 26.89 -13.33 -9.09
CA THR A 149 27.45 -13.61 -10.41
C THR A 149 26.73 -12.68 -11.40
N ALA A 150 27.44 -11.64 -11.83
CA ALA A 150 26.98 -10.50 -12.61
C ALA A 150 25.60 -10.69 -13.28
N ASP A 151 24.59 -9.98 -12.76
CA ASP A 151 23.71 -9.28 -13.70
C ASP A 151 24.64 -8.32 -14.47
N GLU A 152 24.72 -8.46 -15.79
CA GLU A 152 25.52 -7.54 -16.60
C GLU A 152 25.09 -6.10 -16.26
N PRO A 153 26.05 -5.19 -15.99
CA PRO A 153 25.70 -3.79 -15.76
C PRO A 153 24.97 -3.29 -17.00
N ARG A 154 23.71 -2.87 -16.85
CA ARG A 154 23.01 -2.15 -17.91
C ARG A 154 23.83 -0.92 -18.24
N ASP A 155 23.98 -0.64 -19.53
CA ASP A 155 24.65 0.57 -19.97
C ASP A 155 23.88 1.77 -19.43
N VAL A 156 24.47 2.51 -18.49
CA VAL A 156 23.90 3.73 -17.89
C VAL A 156 23.61 4.82 -18.94
N ASN A 157 24.15 4.68 -20.16
CA ASN A 157 23.82 5.56 -21.29
C ASN A 157 22.63 5.07 -22.12
N ASP A 158 22.18 3.84 -21.92
CA ASP A 158 20.99 3.28 -22.54
C ASP A 158 19.78 3.48 -21.63
N ALA A 159 19.30 4.73 -21.56
CA ALA A 159 18.02 5.04 -20.91
C ALA A 159 16.81 4.48 -21.70
N SER A 160 17.03 3.75 -22.80
CA SER A 160 15.96 3.13 -23.56
C SER A 160 15.50 1.86 -22.83
N ASP A 161 14.29 1.96 -22.32
CA ASP A 161 13.63 0.90 -21.58
C ASP A 161 13.01 -0.03 -22.64
N ALA A 162 13.84 -0.86 -23.29
CA ALA A 162 13.44 -1.62 -24.48
C ALA A 162 12.26 -2.59 -24.22
N SER A 163 12.01 -2.93 -22.95
CA SER A 163 10.86 -3.70 -22.49
C SER A 163 9.85 -2.90 -21.64
N ALA A 164 9.95 -1.56 -21.62
CA ALA A 164 9.05 -0.72 -20.84
C ALA A 164 7.58 -0.98 -21.15
N PRO A 165 6.70 -0.76 -20.16
CA PRO A 165 5.28 -0.73 -20.44
C PRO A 165 4.98 0.44 -21.41
N PRO A 166 3.92 0.33 -22.23
CA PRO A 166 3.54 1.40 -23.16
C PRO A 166 3.28 2.75 -22.47
N VAL A 167 2.91 2.72 -21.18
CA VAL A 167 2.78 3.88 -20.30
C VAL A 167 3.27 3.46 -18.93
N THR A 168 4.17 4.24 -18.33
CA THR A 168 4.69 4.02 -16.98
C THR A 168 3.80 4.70 -15.95
N ALA A 169 3.66 4.11 -14.76
CA ALA A 169 2.91 4.66 -13.63
C ALA A 169 3.78 4.73 -12.36
N TRP A 170 4.02 5.94 -11.85
CA TRP A 170 4.68 6.17 -10.57
C TRP A 170 3.63 6.42 -9.50
N VAL A 171 3.51 5.47 -8.58
CA VAL A 171 2.53 5.52 -7.48
C VAL A 171 3.13 6.19 -6.26
N LEU A 172 2.39 7.15 -5.71
CA LEU A 172 2.82 7.95 -4.58
C LEU A 172 1.72 7.99 -3.54
N SER A 173 2.10 8.00 -2.27
CA SER A 173 1.15 8.16 -1.19
C SER A 173 1.74 8.90 0.01
N GLY A 174 0.88 9.45 0.87
CA GLY A 174 1.25 10.02 2.16
C GLY A 174 0.10 9.96 3.17
N ARG A 175 0.41 10.05 4.47
CA ARG A 175 -0.58 10.15 5.57
C ARG A 175 -1.29 11.50 5.61
N THR A 176 -0.77 12.51 4.92
CA THR A 176 -1.40 13.82 4.77
C THR A 176 -1.23 14.34 3.34
N PRO A 177 -2.06 15.30 2.88
CA PRO A 177 -1.88 15.94 1.58
C PRO A 177 -0.52 16.63 1.42
N ARG A 178 0.05 17.11 2.54
CA ARG A 178 1.39 17.72 2.55
C ARG A 178 2.47 16.65 2.41
N ALA A 179 2.38 15.54 3.15
CA ALA A 179 3.33 14.44 3.04
C ALA A 179 3.40 13.87 1.61
N LEU A 180 2.25 13.74 0.93
CA LEU A 180 2.21 13.32 -0.47
C LEU A 180 3.01 14.26 -1.39
N ARG A 181 2.85 15.58 -1.23
CA ARG A 181 3.59 16.58 -2.02
C ARG A 181 5.07 16.58 -1.70
N ASP A 182 5.41 16.58 -0.41
CA ASP A 182 6.81 16.54 0.04
C ASP A 182 7.51 15.25 -0.42
N GLN A 183 6.78 14.12 -0.49
CA GLN A 183 7.30 12.86 -1.05
C GLN A 183 7.54 12.95 -2.56
N ALA A 184 6.63 13.58 -3.31
CA ALA A 184 6.81 13.82 -4.74
C ALA A 184 8.02 14.73 -5.03
N GLU A 185 8.18 15.79 -4.24
CA GLU A 185 9.34 16.71 -4.32
C GLU A 185 10.64 15.99 -3.99
N ARG A 186 10.68 15.19 -2.92
CA ARG A 186 11.86 14.38 -2.57
C ARG A 186 12.25 13.41 -3.67
N LEU A 187 11.28 12.74 -4.30
CA LEU A 187 11.54 11.85 -5.43
C LEU A 187 12.09 12.64 -6.62
N HIS A 188 11.47 13.76 -6.97
CA HIS A 188 11.94 14.63 -8.05
C HIS A 188 13.40 15.09 -7.81
N ASP A 189 13.72 15.56 -6.61
CA ASP A 189 15.08 16.03 -6.27
C ASP A 189 16.11 14.90 -6.29
N HIS A 190 15.72 13.69 -5.90
CA HIS A 190 16.58 12.52 -5.98
C HIS A 190 16.91 12.17 -7.43
N LEU A 191 15.90 12.11 -8.30
CA LEU A 191 16.05 11.76 -9.72
C LEU A 191 16.78 12.83 -10.54
N THR A 192 16.78 14.09 -10.10
CA THR A 192 17.49 15.19 -10.76
C THR A 192 18.95 15.32 -10.32
N ARG A 193 19.31 14.81 -9.12
CA ARG A 193 20.68 14.84 -8.60
C ARG A 193 21.61 13.81 -9.25
N ALA A 194 21.08 12.67 -9.70
CA ALA A 194 21.85 11.61 -10.33
C ALA A 194 21.18 11.18 -11.66
N PRO A 195 21.86 11.30 -12.81
CA PRO A 195 21.37 10.72 -14.06
C PRO A 195 21.52 9.19 -14.07
N GLY A 196 20.87 8.51 -15.01
CA GLY A 196 21.08 7.07 -15.26
C GLY A 196 20.09 6.12 -14.59
N TRP A 197 18.90 6.60 -14.25
CA TRP A 197 17.78 5.76 -13.79
C TRP A 197 16.85 5.39 -14.96
N HIS A 198 16.17 4.24 -14.84
CA HIS A 198 15.13 3.80 -15.77
C HIS A 198 13.74 4.06 -15.19
N ALA A 199 12.80 4.55 -16.01
CA ALA A 199 11.46 4.91 -15.54
C ALA A 199 10.69 3.70 -14.98
N SER A 200 10.89 2.50 -15.55
CA SER A 200 10.27 1.27 -15.05
C SER A 200 10.86 0.79 -13.73
N ASP A 201 12.16 0.96 -13.49
CA ASP A 201 12.80 0.64 -12.20
C ASP A 201 12.20 1.49 -11.08
N ILE A 202 12.01 2.81 -11.32
CA ILE A 202 11.36 3.71 -10.37
C ILE A 202 9.92 3.27 -10.12
N GLY A 203 9.17 2.95 -11.18
CA GLY A 203 7.78 2.53 -11.08
C GLY A 203 7.59 1.23 -10.30
N LEU A 204 8.40 0.20 -10.60
CA LEU A 204 8.41 -1.07 -9.88
C LEU A 204 8.77 -0.86 -8.40
N SER A 205 9.80 -0.05 -8.13
CA SER A 205 10.25 0.22 -6.77
C SER A 205 9.18 0.93 -5.95
N LEU A 206 8.48 1.92 -6.53
CA LEU A 206 7.35 2.57 -5.88
C LEU A 206 6.19 1.61 -5.61
N ALA A 207 5.90 0.70 -6.55
CA ALA A 207 4.80 -0.26 -6.44
C ALA A 207 5.05 -1.37 -5.41
N ALA A 208 6.28 -1.93 -5.38
CA ALA A 208 6.59 -3.14 -4.63
C ALA A 208 7.14 -2.88 -3.22
N THR A 209 7.69 -1.69 -2.96
CA THR A 209 8.55 -1.45 -1.78
C THR A 209 8.06 -0.33 -0.86
N ARG A 210 6.91 0.27 -1.17
CA ARG A 210 6.38 1.42 -0.43
C ARG A 210 4.97 1.13 0.07
N THR A 211 4.68 1.59 1.28
CA THR A 211 3.32 1.59 1.80
C THR A 211 2.42 2.52 0.96
N HIS A 212 1.20 2.07 0.69
CA HIS A 212 0.15 2.87 0.04
C HIS A 212 -0.81 3.51 1.07
N PHE A 213 -0.45 4.69 1.57
CA PHE A 213 -1.26 5.51 2.49
C PHE A 213 -2.52 6.11 1.84
N GLU A 214 -3.31 6.85 2.60
CA GLU A 214 -4.65 7.32 2.26
C GLU A 214 -4.65 8.44 1.20
N HIS A 215 -3.67 9.35 1.26
CA HIS A 215 -3.53 10.42 0.28
C HIS A 215 -2.67 9.95 -0.87
N ARG A 216 -3.29 9.63 -2.00
CA ARG A 216 -2.67 8.92 -3.12
C ARG A 216 -2.60 9.79 -4.37
N ALA A 217 -1.55 9.58 -5.16
CA ALA A 217 -1.44 10.09 -6.53
C ALA A 217 -0.76 9.05 -7.42
N VAL A 218 -1.04 9.15 -8.72
CA VAL A 218 -0.35 8.35 -9.74
C VAL A 218 0.12 9.29 -10.83
N VAL A 219 1.42 9.29 -11.08
CA VAL A 219 2.05 10.03 -12.16
C VAL A 219 2.26 9.10 -13.34
N THR A 220 1.62 9.40 -14.48
CA THR A 220 1.73 8.59 -15.69
C THR A 220 2.51 9.32 -16.78
N GLY A 221 3.24 8.59 -17.60
CA GLY A 221 3.97 9.16 -18.74
C GLY A 221 4.58 8.08 -19.64
N THR A 222 4.86 8.47 -20.89
CA THR A 222 5.49 7.61 -21.90
C THR A 222 7.00 7.86 -22.02
N ASP A 223 7.51 8.88 -21.33
CA ASP A 223 8.92 9.24 -21.32
C ASP A 223 9.33 9.83 -19.95
N PRO A 224 10.64 9.73 -19.59
CA PRO A 224 11.17 10.27 -18.34
C PRO A 224 10.90 11.76 -18.10
N GLY A 225 10.91 12.59 -19.15
CA GLY A 225 10.71 14.03 -19.03
C GLY A 225 9.28 14.38 -18.63
N THR A 226 8.30 13.74 -19.25
CA THR A 226 6.88 13.86 -18.89
C THR A 226 6.63 13.41 -17.44
N LEU A 227 7.25 12.31 -17.01
CA LEU A 227 7.10 11.81 -15.64
C LEU A 227 7.66 12.79 -14.60
N LEU A 228 8.87 13.33 -14.83
CA LEU A 228 9.44 14.36 -13.96
C LEU A 228 8.59 15.63 -13.90
N ASP A 229 8.10 16.11 -15.05
CA ASP A 229 7.25 17.29 -15.13
C ASP A 229 5.93 17.08 -14.37
N HIS A 230 5.32 15.90 -14.50
CA HIS A 230 4.10 15.52 -13.78
C HIS A 230 4.33 15.34 -12.26
N LEU A 231 5.51 14.91 -11.80
CA LEU A 231 5.84 14.87 -10.36
C LEU A 231 5.69 16.25 -9.69
N THR A 232 6.07 17.32 -10.39
CA THR A 232 5.96 18.69 -9.85
C THR A 232 4.53 19.19 -9.70
N ARG A 233 3.55 18.48 -10.27
CA ARG A 233 2.13 18.82 -10.27
C ARG A 233 1.28 17.81 -9.49
N VAL A 234 1.90 17.00 -8.65
CA VAL A 234 1.17 16.07 -7.78
C VAL A 234 0.24 16.85 -6.87
N GLU A 235 -1.05 16.64 -7.07
CA GLU A 235 -2.12 17.18 -6.25
C GLU A 235 -2.83 16.05 -5.51
N HIS A 236 -3.35 16.40 -4.34
CA HIS A 236 -4.14 15.49 -3.54
C HIS A 236 -5.59 15.43 -4.04
N THR A 237 -6.11 14.21 -4.20
CA THR A 237 -7.54 13.97 -4.37
C THR A 237 -8.12 13.46 -3.06
N GLU A 238 -9.20 14.08 -2.57
CA GLU A 238 -9.88 13.59 -1.35
C GLU A 238 -10.38 12.16 -1.57
N PRO A 239 -9.95 11.20 -0.72
CA PRO A 239 -10.46 9.86 -0.79
C PRO A 239 -11.96 9.88 -0.47
N VAL A 240 -12.74 9.10 -1.22
CA VAL A 240 -14.16 8.94 -0.96
C VAL A 240 -14.40 7.49 -0.58
N SER A 241 -14.73 7.27 0.69
CA SER A 241 -15.13 5.95 1.16
C SER A 241 -16.41 5.48 0.45
N GLY A 242 -16.42 4.23 0.01
CA GLY A 242 -17.54 3.63 -0.68
C GLY A 242 -17.16 2.40 -1.49
N SER A 243 -18.17 1.61 -1.86
CA SER A 243 -17.97 0.42 -2.66
C SER A 243 -17.76 0.73 -4.15
N LEU A 244 -17.17 -0.23 -4.86
CA LEU A 244 -16.87 -0.19 -6.29
C LEU A 244 -17.88 -1.05 -7.06
N ALA A 245 -18.55 -0.44 -8.04
CA ALA A 245 -19.45 -1.15 -8.94
C ALA A 245 -18.86 -1.26 -10.35
N PHE A 246 -18.86 -2.46 -10.92
CA PHE A 246 -18.49 -2.66 -12.33
C PHE A 246 -19.73 -2.55 -13.22
N LEU A 247 -19.57 -1.85 -14.34
CA LEU A 247 -20.59 -1.65 -15.37
C LEU A 247 -20.18 -2.38 -16.64
N PHE A 248 -21.04 -3.24 -17.16
CA PHE A 248 -20.82 -3.96 -18.41
C PHE A 248 -21.67 -3.33 -19.52
N SER A 249 -21.02 -2.97 -20.62
CA SER A 249 -21.63 -2.13 -21.66
C SER A 249 -22.67 -2.87 -22.52
N GLY A 250 -23.56 -2.08 -23.12
CA GLY A 250 -24.58 -2.59 -24.04
C GLY A 250 -24.13 -2.51 -25.49
N GLN A 251 -24.97 -3.03 -26.38
CA GLN A 251 -24.81 -2.85 -27.83
C GLN A 251 -24.93 -1.37 -28.22
N GLY A 252 -24.09 -0.93 -29.16
CA GLY A 252 -24.00 0.44 -29.67
C GLY A 252 -22.65 1.11 -29.39
N SER A 253 -21.84 0.57 -28.48
CA SER A 253 -20.52 1.08 -28.12
C SER A 253 -19.38 0.49 -28.97
N GLN A 254 -19.62 -0.64 -29.66
CA GLN A 254 -18.61 -1.37 -30.42
C GLN A 254 -17.91 -0.49 -31.47
N ARG A 255 -16.64 -0.80 -31.73
CA ARG A 255 -15.82 -0.14 -32.74
C ARG A 255 -14.74 -1.09 -33.26
N ALA A 256 -14.32 -0.86 -34.50
CA ALA A 256 -13.13 -1.51 -35.04
C ALA A 256 -11.92 -1.26 -34.13
N GLY A 257 -11.09 -2.30 -33.97
CA GLY A 257 -9.86 -2.28 -33.18
C GLY A 257 -10.06 -2.22 -31.66
N MET A 258 -11.27 -2.38 -31.12
CA MET A 258 -11.48 -2.37 -29.67
C MET A 258 -10.70 -3.48 -28.95
N GLY A 259 -9.90 -3.12 -27.95
CA GLY A 259 -9.05 -4.05 -27.20
C GLY A 259 -7.81 -4.51 -27.97
N GLY A 260 -7.55 -3.98 -29.17
CA GLY A 260 -6.42 -4.38 -30.00
C GLY A 260 -5.07 -4.00 -29.41
N GLU A 261 -4.96 -2.79 -28.84
CA GLU A 261 -3.74 -2.33 -28.18
C GLU A 261 -3.54 -3.07 -26.86
N LEU A 262 -4.61 -3.28 -26.08
CA LEU A 262 -4.51 -4.09 -24.86
C LEU A 262 -4.07 -5.53 -25.14
N ARG A 263 -4.58 -6.15 -26.22
CA ARG A 263 -4.17 -7.50 -26.65
C ARG A 263 -2.69 -7.56 -27.04
N ALA A 264 -2.11 -6.48 -27.55
CA ALA A 264 -0.70 -6.43 -27.90
C ALA A 264 0.23 -6.32 -26.67
N HIS A 265 -0.22 -5.65 -25.60
CA HIS A 265 0.63 -5.31 -24.45
C HIS A 265 0.31 -6.07 -23.15
N HIS A 266 -0.85 -6.72 -23.04
CA HIS A 266 -1.26 -7.44 -21.83
C HIS A 266 -1.56 -8.92 -22.10
N PRO A 267 -0.64 -9.85 -21.77
CA PRO A 267 -0.83 -11.28 -21.99
C PRO A 267 -2.07 -11.88 -21.30
N VAL A 268 -2.49 -11.33 -20.15
CA VAL A 268 -3.73 -11.73 -19.47
C VAL A 268 -4.95 -11.42 -20.33
N PHE A 269 -5.03 -10.21 -20.87
CA PHE A 269 -6.11 -9.80 -21.76
C PHE A 269 -6.11 -10.64 -23.04
N ALA A 270 -4.95 -10.84 -23.65
CA ALA A 270 -4.82 -11.62 -24.88
C ALA A 270 -5.32 -13.06 -24.69
N ARG A 271 -4.86 -13.75 -23.64
CA ARG A 271 -5.33 -15.12 -23.33
C ARG A 271 -6.83 -15.16 -23.06
N ALA A 272 -7.35 -14.22 -22.28
CA ALA A 272 -8.76 -14.16 -21.95
C ALA A 272 -9.64 -13.93 -23.19
N PHE A 273 -9.31 -12.94 -24.02
CA PHE A 273 -10.04 -12.67 -25.26
C PHE A 273 -9.98 -13.87 -26.21
N ASP A 274 -8.81 -14.51 -26.28
CA ASP A 274 -8.57 -15.64 -27.16
C ASP A 274 -9.38 -16.87 -26.73
N GLU A 275 -9.42 -17.19 -25.44
CA GLU A 275 -10.23 -18.26 -24.85
C GLU A 275 -11.73 -18.02 -25.10
N VAL A 276 -12.22 -16.79 -24.91
CA VAL A 276 -13.64 -16.49 -25.13
C VAL A 276 -14.01 -16.68 -26.62
N CYS A 277 -13.13 -16.28 -27.55
CA CYS A 277 -13.36 -16.49 -28.98
C CYS A 277 -13.46 -17.97 -29.37
N GLU A 278 -12.76 -18.88 -28.68
CA GLU A 278 -12.80 -20.32 -28.95
C GLU A 278 -14.19 -20.93 -28.68
N HIS A 279 -15.01 -20.29 -27.84
CA HIS A 279 -16.40 -20.68 -27.61
C HIS A 279 -17.37 -20.25 -28.71
N PHE A 280 -16.89 -19.57 -29.76
CA PHE A 280 -17.70 -19.16 -30.92
C PHE A 280 -17.09 -19.64 -32.25
N PRO A 281 -16.90 -20.96 -32.46
CA PRO A 281 -16.14 -21.51 -33.60
C PRO A 281 -16.75 -21.16 -34.98
N GLY A 282 -18.03 -20.80 -35.04
CA GLY A 282 -18.71 -20.38 -36.27
C GLY A 282 -18.63 -18.88 -36.59
N LEU A 283 -18.04 -18.07 -35.71
CA LEU A 283 -18.03 -16.60 -35.83
C LEU A 283 -16.60 -16.07 -35.97
N PRO A 284 -16.30 -15.20 -36.95
CA PRO A 284 -14.97 -14.63 -37.15
C PRO A 284 -14.71 -13.46 -36.17
N LEU A 285 -14.87 -13.67 -34.86
CA LEU A 285 -14.84 -12.60 -33.86
C LEU A 285 -13.54 -11.80 -33.87
N ARG A 286 -12.40 -12.48 -33.97
CA ARG A 286 -11.07 -11.85 -33.98
C ARG A 286 -10.91 -10.87 -35.15
N GLU A 287 -11.28 -11.33 -36.34
CA GLU A 287 -11.20 -10.55 -37.57
C GLU A 287 -12.20 -9.39 -37.52
N ALA A 288 -13.45 -9.65 -37.15
CA ALA A 288 -14.49 -8.64 -37.07
C ALA A 288 -14.20 -7.54 -36.05
N VAL A 289 -13.61 -7.89 -34.89
CA VAL A 289 -13.15 -6.90 -33.91
C VAL A 289 -11.99 -6.10 -34.47
N ALA A 290 -11.03 -6.74 -35.15
CA ALA A 290 -9.86 -6.05 -35.71
C ALA A 290 -10.22 -5.10 -36.86
N THR A 291 -11.04 -5.53 -37.83
CA THR A 291 -11.35 -4.76 -39.05
C THR A 291 -12.62 -3.93 -38.92
N GLY A 292 -13.54 -4.32 -38.04
CA GLY A 292 -14.90 -3.78 -37.95
C GLY A 292 -15.89 -4.42 -38.93
N ASP A 293 -15.46 -5.33 -39.79
CA ASP A 293 -16.29 -5.87 -40.86
C ASP A 293 -17.46 -6.69 -40.30
N GLY A 294 -18.68 -6.23 -40.59
CA GLY A 294 -19.93 -6.86 -40.15
C GLY A 294 -20.14 -6.83 -38.63
N LEU A 295 -19.35 -6.05 -37.88
CA LEU A 295 -19.44 -5.89 -36.42
C LEU A 295 -20.72 -5.16 -35.99
N ASP A 296 -21.45 -4.55 -36.92
CA ASP A 296 -22.77 -3.93 -36.75
C ASP A 296 -23.94 -4.93 -36.81
N ARG A 297 -23.69 -6.16 -37.28
CA ARG A 297 -24.68 -7.23 -37.29
C ARG A 297 -24.80 -7.82 -35.88
N THR A 298 -26.00 -7.77 -35.31
CA THR A 298 -26.30 -8.18 -33.92
C THR A 298 -25.75 -9.57 -33.56
N GLY A 299 -25.83 -10.53 -34.48
CA GLY A 299 -25.30 -11.88 -34.28
C GLY A 299 -23.79 -11.94 -34.07
N LEU A 300 -23.05 -10.93 -34.52
CA LEU A 300 -21.60 -10.78 -34.32
C LEU A 300 -21.27 -9.75 -33.24
N THR A 301 -22.06 -8.66 -33.15
CA THR A 301 -21.88 -7.59 -32.17
C THR A 301 -21.93 -8.10 -30.73
N GLN A 302 -22.95 -8.91 -30.40
CA GLN A 302 -23.16 -9.37 -29.03
C GLN A 302 -22.03 -10.29 -28.53
N PRO A 303 -21.63 -11.35 -29.28
CA PRO A 303 -20.45 -12.14 -28.93
C PRO A 303 -19.15 -11.34 -28.86
N ALA A 304 -18.95 -10.36 -29.76
CA ALA A 304 -17.74 -9.53 -29.75
C ALA A 304 -17.63 -8.62 -28.52
N LEU A 305 -18.75 -8.00 -28.11
CA LEU A 305 -18.82 -7.22 -26.86
C LEU A 305 -18.59 -8.11 -25.64
N PHE A 306 -19.25 -9.28 -25.58
CA PHE A 306 -19.04 -10.24 -24.51
C PHE A 306 -17.56 -10.67 -24.39
N ALA A 307 -16.90 -11.00 -25.51
CA ALA A 307 -15.49 -11.36 -25.52
C ALA A 307 -14.58 -10.25 -25.00
N LEU A 308 -14.82 -9.00 -25.42
CA LEU A 308 -14.08 -7.84 -24.93
C LEU A 308 -14.29 -7.64 -23.42
N GLU A 309 -15.54 -7.65 -22.97
CA GLU A 309 -15.90 -7.34 -21.58
C GLU A 309 -15.39 -8.39 -20.59
N VAL A 310 -15.45 -9.67 -20.95
CA VAL A 310 -14.85 -10.75 -20.14
C VAL A 310 -13.33 -10.63 -20.10
N ALA A 311 -12.68 -10.27 -21.22
CA ALA A 311 -11.24 -10.03 -21.24
C ALA A 311 -10.83 -8.82 -20.38
N LEU A 312 -11.60 -7.72 -20.43
CA LEU A 312 -11.41 -6.55 -19.56
C LEU A 312 -11.61 -6.90 -18.08
N TYR A 313 -12.61 -7.71 -17.75
CA TYR A 313 -12.87 -8.17 -16.39
C TYR A 313 -11.69 -8.98 -15.84
N ARG A 314 -11.17 -9.94 -16.63
CA ARG A 314 -10.00 -10.73 -16.25
C ARG A 314 -8.72 -9.90 -16.15
N LEU A 315 -8.56 -8.88 -17.01
CA LEU A 315 -7.42 -7.97 -16.93
C LEU A 315 -7.47 -7.14 -15.64
N VAL A 316 -8.59 -6.46 -15.34
CA VAL A 316 -8.67 -5.58 -14.17
C VAL A 316 -8.59 -6.36 -12.85
N THR A 317 -9.14 -7.58 -12.81
CA THR A 317 -9.03 -8.46 -11.63
C THR A 317 -7.61 -9.01 -11.43
N ALA A 318 -6.82 -9.17 -12.49
CA ALA A 318 -5.40 -9.52 -12.38
C ALA A 318 -4.58 -8.41 -11.70
N TYR A 319 -5.02 -7.14 -11.78
CA TYR A 319 -4.49 -6.01 -11.02
C TYR A 319 -5.06 -5.92 -9.59
N GLY A 320 -5.68 -6.99 -9.07
CA GLY A 320 -6.26 -7.05 -7.73
C GLY A 320 -7.54 -6.23 -7.54
N VAL A 321 -8.09 -5.63 -8.60
CA VAL A 321 -9.31 -4.81 -8.50
C VAL A 321 -10.54 -5.70 -8.54
N THR A 322 -11.24 -5.80 -7.42
CA THR A 322 -12.48 -6.57 -7.29
C THR A 322 -13.70 -5.66 -7.11
N PRO A 323 -14.83 -5.94 -7.78
CA PRO A 323 -16.07 -5.21 -7.57
C PRO A 323 -16.84 -5.71 -6.34
N ASP A 324 -17.52 -4.80 -5.66
CA ASP A 324 -18.53 -5.13 -4.65
C ASP A 324 -19.90 -5.45 -5.29
N HIS A 325 -20.18 -4.81 -6.44
CA HIS A 325 -21.43 -4.96 -7.19
C HIS A 325 -21.18 -5.01 -8.69
N LEU A 326 -21.99 -5.76 -9.42
CA LEU A 326 -22.00 -5.76 -10.88
C LEU A 326 -23.33 -5.20 -11.41
N VAL A 327 -23.26 -4.45 -12.51
CA VAL A 327 -24.42 -3.96 -13.26
C VAL A 327 -24.10 -4.16 -14.75
N GLY A 328 -25.03 -4.68 -15.54
CA GLY A 328 -24.83 -4.80 -16.97
C GLY A 328 -25.99 -4.22 -17.76
N HIS A 329 -25.69 -3.59 -18.90
CA HIS A 329 -26.70 -3.01 -19.77
C HIS A 329 -27.03 -3.97 -20.92
N SER A 330 -28.23 -4.55 -20.92
CA SER A 330 -28.65 -5.50 -21.96
C SER A 330 -27.65 -6.66 -22.10
N VAL A 331 -26.94 -6.80 -23.23
CA VAL A 331 -25.96 -7.87 -23.45
C VAL A 331 -24.86 -7.88 -22.37
N GLY A 332 -24.47 -6.72 -21.84
CA GLY A 332 -23.49 -6.63 -20.76
C GLY A 332 -23.96 -7.29 -19.47
N GLU A 333 -25.27 -7.45 -19.24
CA GLU A 333 -25.76 -8.19 -18.05
C GLU A 333 -25.42 -9.68 -18.11
N ILE A 334 -25.23 -10.24 -19.31
CA ILE A 334 -24.74 -11.61 -19.47
C ILE A 334 -23.26 -11.71 -19.10
N ALA A 335 -22.44 -10.70 -19.46
CA ALA A 335 -21.04 -10.61 -19.04
C ALA A 335 -20.92 -10.42 -17.51
N ALA A 336 -21.77 -9.56 -16.92
CA ALA A 336 -21.89 -9.43 -15.47
C ALA A 336 -22.28 -10.75 -14.79
N ALA A 337 -23.26 -11.48 -15.33
CA ALA A 337 -23.67 -12.77 -14.79
C ALA A 337 -22.55 -13.82 -14.86
N HIS A 338 -21.78 -13.85 -15.96
CA HIS A 338 -20.59 -14.68 -16.04
C HIS A 338 -19.53 -14.29 -15.00
N ALA A 339 -19.23 -13.00 -14.88
CA ALA A 339 -18.29 -12.47 -13.89
C ALA A 339 -18.71 -12.75 -12.44
N ALA A 340 -20.02 -12.78 -12.15
CA ALA A 340 -20.57 -13.19 -10.85
C ALA A 340 -20.61 -14.71 -10.65
N GLY A 341 -20.24 -15.52 -11.65
CA GLY A 341 -20.28 -17.00 -11.55
C GLY A 341 -21.67 -17.62 -11.76
N VAL A 342 -22.68 -16.84 -12.15
CA VAL A 342 -24.03 -17.36 -12.46
C VAL A 342 -23.97 -18.33 -13.64
N LEU A 343 -23.14 -18.01 -14.65
CA LEU A 343 -22.95 -18.82 -15.84
C LEU A 343 -21.47 -19.17 -16.00
N SER A 344 -21.18 -20.42 -16.36
CA SER A 344 -19.87 -20.81 -16.85
C SER A 344 -19.55 -20.06 -18.16
N LEU A 345 -18.27 -19.96 -18.53
CA LEU A 345 -17.91 -19.32 -19.81
C LEU A 345 -18.59 -20.01 -21.03
N PRO A 346 -18.61 -21.35 -21.14
CA PRO A 346 -19.35 -22.03 -22.20
C PRO A 346 -20.85 -21.71 -22.21
N ASP A 347 -21.52 -21.73 -21.04
CA ASP A 347 -22.96 -21.47 -20.96
C ASP A 347 -23.30 -20.02 -21.29
N ALA A 348 -22.50 -19.07 -20.82
CA ALA A 348 -22.64 -17.66 -21.15
C ALA A 348 -22.43 -17.41 -22.66
N ALA A 349 -21.42 -18.04 -23.26
CA ALA A 349 -21.17 -17.95 -24.70
C ALA A 349 -22.35 -18.51 -25.51
N ALA A 350 -22.87 -19.69 -25.13
CA ALA A 350 -24.05 -20.30 -25.77
C ALA A 350 -25.29 -19.39 -25.67
N LEU A 351 -25.51 -18.76 -24.52
CA LEU A 351 -26.59 -17.79 -24.31
C LEU A 351 -26.44 -16.58 -25.25
N VAL A 352 -25.26 -15.97 -25.27
CA VAL A 352 -24.97 -14.78 -26.10
C VAL A 352 -25.10 -15.10 -27.59
N GLU A 353 -24.57 -16.23 -28.04
CA GLU A 353 -24.67 -16.68 -29.44
C GLU A 353 -26.12 -16.89 -29.84
N ALA A 354 -26.89 -17.64 -29.03
CA ALA A 354 -28.29 -17.90 -29.32
C ALA A 354 -29.12 -16.62 -29.36
N ARG A 355 -28.91 -15.72 -28.39
CA ARG A 355 -29.58 -14.41 -28.35
C ARG A 355 -29.25 -13.58 -29.58
N GLY A 356 -27.96 -13.43 -29.90
CA GLY A 356 -27.49 -12.63 -31.04
C GLY A 356 -28.02 -13.16 -32.37
N ARG A 357 -27.94 -14.48 -32.58
CA ARG A 357 -28.43 -15.16 -33.79
C ARG A 357 -29.94 -15.04 -33.95
N LEU A 358 -30.71 -15.40 -32.93
CA LEU A 358 -32.17 -15.34 -32.99
C LEU A 358 -32.69 -13.91 -33.17
N MET A 359 -32.07 -12.91 -32.53
CA MET A 359 -32.41 -11.51 -32.76
C MET A 359 -32.09 -11.05 -34.19
N GLN A 360 -31.03 -11.58 -34.81
CA GLN A 360 -30.62 -11.25 -36.18
C GLN A 360 -31.55 -11.85 -37.24
N GLU A 361 -32.19 -12.99 -36.95
CA GLU A 361 -33.13 -13.71 -37.82
C GLU A 361 -34.53 -13.05 -37.87
N LEU A 362 -34.82 -12.13 -36.95
CA LEU A 362 -36.11 -11.43 -36.90
C LEU A 362 -36.33 -10.54 -38.14
N PRO A 363 -37.59 -10.28 -38.53
CA PRO A 363 -37.87 -9.35 -39.62
C PRO A 363 -37.40 -7.93 -39.30
N ALA A 364 -36.80 -7.27 -40.29
CA ALA A 364 -36.50 -5.83 -40.25
C ALA A 364 -37.81 -5.00 -40.20
N GLY A 365 -37.71 -3.73 -39.75
CA GLY A 365 -38.84 -2.79 -39.74
C GLY A 365 -39.32 -2.34 -38.35
N GLY A 366 -38.48 -2.51 -37.31
CA GLY A 366 -38.66 -1.83 -36.03
C GLY A 366 -37.76 -0.59 -35.91
N ALA A 367 -38.09 0.32 -34.99
CA ALA A 367 -37.26 1.46 -34.65
C ALA A 367 -36.93 1.48 -33.16
N MET A 368 -35.77 2.03 -32.80
CA MET A 368 -35.45 2.45 -31.45
C MET A 368 -35.13 3.95 -31.46
N ILE A 369 -35.71 4.71 -30.55
CA ILE A 369 -35.59 6.17 -30.52
C ILE A 369 -35.27 6.60 -29.08
N ALA A 370 -34.14 7.28 -28.91
CA ALA A 370 -33.80 7.93 -27.64
C ALA A 370 -34.56 9.26 -27.53
N VAL A 371 -35.32 9.42 -26.45
CA VAL A 371 -36.12 10.60 -26.14
C VAL A 371 -35.54 11.29 -24.92
N HIS A 372 -35.37 12.61 -25.00
CA HIS A 372 -35.03 13.46 -23.88
C HIS A 372 -36.28 13.88 -23.08
N ALA A 373 -36.86 12.91 -22.39
CA ALA A 373 -38.03 13.09 -21.54
C ALA A 373 -38.03 12.08 -20.38
N PRO A 374 -38.65 12.40 -19.23
CA PRO A 374 -38.90 11.44 -18.16
C PRO A 374 -39.81 10.28 -18.58
N GLU A 375 -39.65 9.11 -17.97
CA GLU A 375 -40.47 7.92 -18.23
C GLU A 375 -41.97 8.20 -18.00
N GLU A 376 -42.31 8.98 -16.97
CA GLU A 376 -43.68 9.42 -16.66
C GLU A 376 -44.34 10.25 -17.76
N THR A 377 -43.54 10.95 -18.58
CA THR A 377 -44.04 11.72 -19.73
C THR A 377 -44.23 10.84 -20.96
N VAL A 378 -43.37 9.83 -21.13
CA VAL A 378 -43.37 8.92 -22.28
C VAL A 378 -44.43 7.82 -22.11
N ALA A 379 -44.56 7.26 -20.91
CA ALA A 379 -45.40 6.10 -20.62
C ALA A 379 -46.87 6.23 -21.07
N PRO A 380 -47.54 7.39 -20.92
CA PRO A 380 -48.93 7.56 -21.37
C PRO A 380 -49.12 7.50 -22.90
N LEU A 381 -48.04 7.62 -23.68
CA LEU A 381 -48.08 7.62 -25.16
C LEU A 381 -47.75 6.26 -25.77
N LEU A 382 -47.28 5.31 -24.94
CA LEU A 382 -46.92 3.98 -25.38
C LEU A 382 -48.15 3.18 -25.82
N THR A 383 -47.93 2.25 -26.73
CA THR A 383 -48.98 1.38 -27.27
C THR A 383 -48.61 -0.07 -27.10
N SER A 384 -49.48 -1.01 -27.50
CA SER A 384 -49.14 -2.43 -27.51
C SER A 384 -47.98 -2.78 -28.45
N GLN A 385 -47.64 -1.88 -29.38
CA GLN A 385 -46.59 -2.07 -30.39
C GLN A 385 -45.27 -1.36 -30.05
N VAL A 386 -45.28 -0.39 -29.13
CA VAL A 386 -44.10 0.39 -28.73
C VAL A 386 -43.98 0.42 -27.21
N THR A 387 -42.85 -0.04 -26.69
CA THR A 387 -42.54 -0.06 -25.26
C THR A 387 -41.31 0.77 -24.93
N VAL A 388 -41.08 1.03 -23.64
CA VAL A 388 -39.76 1.49 -23.17
C VAL A 388 -38.78 0.33 -23.33
N ALA A 389 -37.68 0.57 -24.02
CA ALA A 389 -36.55 -0.35 -24.15
C ALA A 389 -35.48 -0.09 -23.10
N ALA A 390 -35.26 1.16 -22.70
CA ALA A 390 -34.30 1.50 -21.66
C ALA A 390 -34.65 2.81 -20.94
N VAL A 391 -34.34 2.87 -19.65
CA VAL A 391 -34.35 4.09 -18.83
C VAL A 391 -32.91 4.34 -18.40
N ASN A 392 -32.22 5.24 -19.11
CA ASN A 392 -30.78 5.50 -18.96
C ASN A 392 -30.45 6.70 -18.06
N GLY A 393 -31.47 7.45 -17.65
CA GLY A 393 -31.38 8.57 -16.74
C GLY A 393 -32.75 9.19 -16.46
N PRO A 394 -32.83 10.21 -15.60
CA PRO A 394 -34.10 10.78 -15.15
C PRO A 394 -34.93 11.42 -16.29
N ALA A 395 -34.28 11.85 -17.37
CA ALA A 395 -34.91 12.35 -18.59
C ALA A 395 -34.24 11.79 -19.85
N ALA A 396 -33.85 10.50 -19.82
CA ALA A 396 -33.20 9.82 -20.92
C ALA A 396 -33.82 8.42 -21.09
N VAL A 397 -34.85 8.33 -21.92
CA VAL A 397 -35.63 7.11 -22.16
C VAL A 397 -35.46 6.68 -23.61
N VAL A 398 -35.36 5.37 -23.86
CA VAL A 398 -35.37 4.81 -25.22
C VAL A 398 -36.68 4.07 -25.42
N ILE A 399 -37.43 4.44 -26.45
CA ILE A 399 -38.61 3.68 -26.89
C ILE A 399 -38.24 2.76 -28.04
N ALA A 400 -38.89 1.60 -28.13
CA ALA A 400 -38.68 0.64 -29.20
C ALA A 400 -39.96 -0.08 -29.59
N GLY A 401 -40.11 -0.35 -30.89
CA GLY A 401 -41.26 -1.07 -31.42
C GLY A 401 -41.41 -0.93 -32.93
N ASP A 402 -42.64 -0.93 -33.39
CA ASP A 402 -43.00 -0.69 -34.80
C ASP A 402 -42.48 0.67 -35.29
N HIS A 403 -41.87 0.69 -36.47
CA HIS A 403 -41.15 1.87 -36.99
C HIS A 403 -42.01 3.13 -37.00
N ASP A 404 -43.16 3.10 -37.67
CA ASP A 404 -44.00 4.28 -37.88
C ASP A 404 -44.64 4.76 -36.59
N GLU A 405 -45.04 3.81 -35.73
CA GLU A 405 -45.66 4.11 -34.45
C GLU A 405 -44.67 4.73 -33.45
N ALA A 406 -43.43 4.22 -33.41
CA ALA A 406 -42.38 4.80 -32.59
C ALA A 406 -42.05 6.24 -33.04
N HIS A 407 -41.98 6.49 -34.35
CA HIS A 407 -41.77 7.85 -34.88
C HIS A 407 -42.94 8.77 -34.57
N ARG A 408 -44.19 8.29 -34.69
CA ARG A 408 -45.38 9.06 -34.31
C ARG A 408 -45.32 9.51 -32.84
N ILE A 409 -44.95 8.61 -31.93
CA ILE A 409 -44.79 8.93 -30.50
C ILE A 409 -43.66 9.96 -30.31
N ALA A 410 -42.53 9.79 -31.00
CA ALA A 410 -41.40 10.70 -30.92
C ALA A 410 -41.74 12.11 -31.44
N GLU A 411 -42.47 12.21 -32.56
CA GLU A 411 -42.98 13.48 -33.10
C GLU A 411 -44.00 14.15 -32.17
N GLU A 412 -44.87 13.37 -31.53
CA GLU A 412 -45.80 13.89 -30.52
C GLU A 412 -45.05 14.48 -29.31
N LEU A 413 -44.01 13.79 -28.84
CA LEU A 413 -43.13 14.28 -27.77
C LEU A 413 -42.38 15.55 -28.22
N ALA A 414 -41.95 15.62 -29.48
CA ALA A 414 -41.36 16.84 -30.04
C ALA A 414 -42.35 18.01 -30.10
N GLY A 415 -43.61 17.76 -30.44
CA GLY A 415 -44.69 18.74 -30.35
C GLY A 415 -44.95 19.25 -28.93
N ARG A 416 -44.56 18.48 -27.91
CA ARG A 416 -44.61 18.85 -26.48
C ARG A 416 -43.32 19.50 -25.97
N GLY A 417 -42.34 19.76 -26.85
CA GLY A 417 -41.09 20.45 -26.51
C GLY A 417 -39.93 19.55 -26.11
N HIS A 418 -40.05 18.22 -26.27
CA HIS A 418 -38.94 17.29 -26.03
C HIS A 418 -38.10 17.08 -27.29
N THR A 419 -36.85 16.65 -27.14
CA THR A 419 -36.01 16.26 -28.28
C THR A 419 -35.89 14.74 -28.35
N TYR A 420 -35.64 14.22 -29.55
CA TYR A 420 -35.40 12.80 -29.75
C TYR A 420 -34.34 12.55 -30.82
N VAL A 421 -33.71 11.37 -30.77
CA VAL A 421 -32.69 10.91 -31.71
C VAL A 421 -33.00 9.45 -32.07
N PRO A 422 -33.31 9.14 -33.34
CA PRO A 422 -33.39 7.75 -33.80
C PRO A 422 -32.04 7.06 -33.64
N LEU A 423 -32.05 5.82 -33.14
CA LEU A 423 -30.85 5.02 -32.95
C LEU A 423 -30.60 4.18 -34.20
N ALA A 424 -29.35 4.17 -34.68
CA ALA A 424 -28.92 3.34 -35.80
C ALA A 424 -28.77 1.88 -35.35
N VAL A 425 -29.89 1.17 -35.28
CA VAL A 425 -29.95 -0.24 -34.90
C VAL A 425 -30.71 -1.06 -35.95
N SER A 426 -30.38 -2.34 -36.06
CA SER A 426 -30.98 -3.24 -37.05
C SER A 426 -32.42 -3.65 -36.71
N HIS A 427 -32.76 -3.69 -35.41
CA HIS A 427 -34.04 -4.18 -34.90
C HIS A 427 -34.48 -3.37 -33.67
N ALA A 428 -35.78 -3.46 -33.34
CA ALA A 428 -36.35 -2.87 -32.13
C ALA A 428 -36.16 -3.80 -30.92
N PHE A 429 -34.97 -3.81 -30.34
CA PHE A 429 -34.68 -4.61 -29.13
C PHE A 429 -35.54 -4.17 -27.93
N HIS A 430 -35.76 -5.09 -26.98
CA HIS A 430 -36.55 -4.83 -25.76
C HIS A 430 -37.98 -4.33 -26.04
N SER A 431 -38.61 -4.93 -27.06
CA SER A 431 -39.94 -4.55 -27.55
C SER A 431 -40.76 -5.78 -27.97
N PRO A 432 -42.07 -5.64 -28.25
CA PRO A 432 -42.91 -6.74 -28.76
C PRO A 432 -42.35 -7.41 -30.02
N ARG A 433 -41.48 -6.72 -30.77
CA ARG A 433 -40.79 -7.30 -31.94
C ARG A 433 -39.84 -8.45 -31.58
N MET A 434 -39.48 -8.62 -30.30
CA MET A 434 -38.68 -9.74 -29.82
C MET A 434 -39.51 -11.00 -29.58
N ASP A 435 -40.83 -10.90 -29.44
CA ASP A 435 -41.71 -12.03 -29.08
C ASP A 435 -41.52 -13.28 -29.95
N PRO A 436 -41.33 -13.18 -31.29
CA PRO A 436 -41.19 -14.37 -32.14
C PRO A 436 -39.96 -15.24 -31.85
N MET A 437 -38.92 -14.68 -31.21
CA MET A 437 -37.71 -15.45 -30.89
C MET A 437 -37.73 -16.09 -29.50
N LEU A 438 -38.66 -15.70 -28.62
CA LEU A 438 -38.56 -15.99 -27.18
C LEU A 438 -38.70 -17.48 -26.86
N ASP A 439 -39.52 -18.22 -27.60
CA ASP A 439 -39.70 -19.66 -27.39
C ASP A 439 -38.43 -20.45 -27.76
N ALA A 440 -37.85 -20.18 -28.94
CA ALA A 440 -36.59 -20.79 -29.35
C ALA A 440 -35.42 -20.40 -28.42
N PHE A 441 -35.42 -19.16 -27.92
CA PHE A 441 -34.41 -18.72 -26.96
C PHE A 441 -34.56 -19.45 -25.61
N ARG A 442 -35.80 -19.61 -25.12
CA ARG A 442 -36.13 -20.38 -23.92
C ARG A 442 -35.70 -21.84 -24.02
N GLU A 443 -35.90 -22.49 -25.17
CA GLU A 443 -35.44 -23.86 -25.41
C GLU A 443 -33.92 -23.97 -25.25
N THR A 444 -33.16 -22.97 -25.74
CA THR A 444 -31.71 -22.94 -25.56
C THR A 444 -31.35 -22.72 -24.08
N LEU A 445 -31.96 -21.74 -23.42
CA LEU A 445 -31.70 -21.43 -22.02
C LEU A 445 -31.99 -22.61 -21.08
N ALA A 446 -32.97 -23.44 -21.39
CA ALA A 446 -33.31 -24.64 -20.60
C ALA A 446 -32.22 -25.72 -20.61
N THR A 447 -31.25 -25.63 -21.53
CA THR A 447 -30.09 -26.54 -21.59
C THR A 447 -28.90 -26.07 -20.75
N LEU A 448 -28.91 -24.81 -20.30
CA LEU A 448 -27.81 -24.18 -19.60
C LEU A 448 -27.90 -24.44 -18.09
N THR A 449 -26.74 -24.40 -17.42
CA THR A 449 -26.68 -24.46 -15.96
C THR A 449 -26.54 -23.05 -15.39
N PHE A 450 -27.40 -22.71 -14.43
CA PHE A 450 -27.31 -21.43 -13.73
C PHE A 450 -27.01 -21.64 -12.24
N ASN A 451 -26.11 -20.83 -11.70
CA ASN A 451 -25.72 -20.82 -10.29
C ASN A 451 -26.14 -19.51 -9.61
N GLU A 452 -26.07 -19.50 -8.28
CA GLU A 452 -26.21 -18.24 -7.53
C GLU A 452 -25.00 -17.32 -7.77
N PRO A 453 -25.21 -15.99 -7.82
CA PRO A 453 -24.12 -15.04 -8.01
C PRO A 453 -23.21 -14.98 -6.77
N ALA A 454 -21.91 -15.19 -6.97
CA ALA A 454 -20.88 -15.01 -5.95
C ALA A 454 -20.60 -13.53 -5.67
N VAL A 455 -20.76 -12.67 -6.68
CA VAL A 455 -20.70 -11.20 -6.54
C VAL A 455 -22.12 -10.63 -6.69
N PRO A 456 -22.60 -9.77 -5.78
CA PRO A 456 -23.91 -9.14 -5.89
C PRO A 456 -24.15 -8.46 -7.25
N VAL A 457 -25.26 -8.79 -7.93
CA VAL A 457 -25.64 -8.21 -9.21
C VAL A 457 -26.87 -7.33 -9.05
N VAL A 458 -26.82 -6.08 -9.49
CA VAL A 458 -27.99 -5.21 -9.60
C VAL A 458 -28.61 -5.43 -10.97
N SER A 459 -29.76 -6.10 -10.99
CA SER A 459 -30.50 -6.45 -12.20
C SER A 459 -31.02 -5.19 -12.87
N THR A 460 -30.72 -5.00 -14.15
CA THR A 460 -31.30 -3.89 -14.90
C THR A 460 -32.70 -4.17 -15.40
N VAL A 461 -33.17 -5.42 -15.35
CA VAL A 461 -34.59 -5.74 -15.58
C VAL A 461 -35.47 -5.19 -14.47
N THR A 462 -35.02 -5.33 -13.21
CA THR A 462 -35.81 -4.94 -12.02
C THR A 462 -35.42 -3.57 -11.47
N GLY A 463 -34.23 -3.06 -11.79
CA GLY A 463 -33.66 -1.86 -11.20
C GLY A 463 -33.28 -2.03 -9.72
N ARG A 464 -33.05 -3.26 -9.27
CA ARG A 464 -32.81 -3.62 -7.86
C ARG A 464 -31.75 -4.72 -7.76
N LEU A 465 -31.20 -4.90 -6.54
CA LEU A 465 -30.35 -6.05 -6.24
C LEU A 465 -31.08 -7.36 -6.55
N ALA A 466 -30.43 -8.26 -7.29
CA ALA A 466 -31.00 -9.55 -7.60
C ALA A 466 -31.19 -10.37 -6.32
N THR A 467 -32.43 -10.80 -6.07
CA THR A 467 -32.74 -11.72 -4.97
C THR A 467 -32.24 -13.14 -5.30
N PRO A 468 -31.96 -13.99 -4.29
CA PRO A 468 -31.53 -15.37 -4.53
C PRO A 468 -32.45 -16.10 -5.52
N GLY A 469 -31.85 -16.84 -6.45
CA GLY A 469 -32.54 -17.59 -7.49
C GLY A 469 -33.06 -16.78 -8.67
N LEU A 470 -33.08 -15.44 -8.61
CA LEU A 470 -33.64 -14.60 -9.67
C LEU A 470 -32.89 -14.81 -11.00
N LEU A 471 -31.57 -14.66 -10.99
CA LEU A 471 -30.72 -14.80 -12.18
C LEU A 471 -30.53 -16.26 -12.60
N ALA A 472 -30.89 -17.20 -11.72
CA ALA A 472 -30.67 -18.63 -11.88
C ALA A 472 -31.81 -19.33 -12.64
N THR A 473 -32.61 -18.59 -13.41
CA THR A 473 -33.77 -19.14 -14.13
C THR A 473 -33.78 -18.73 -15.59
N PRO A 474 -34.13 -19.64 -16.52
CA PRO A 474 -34.37 -19.30 -17.93
C PRO A 474 -35.39 -18.16 -18.10
N ASP A 475 -36.44 -18.14 -17.26
CA ASP A 475 -37.50 -17.13 -17.29
C ASP A 475 -36.97 -15.71 -17.15
N TYR A 476 -35.99 -15.51 -16.27
CA TYR A 476 -35.33 -14.24 -16.11
C TYR A 476 -34.70 -13.76 -17.42
N TRP A 477 -33.95 -14.63 -18.10
CA TRP A 477 -33.22 -14.28 -19.32
C TRP A 477 -34.12 -14.06 -20.53
N VAL A 478 -35.24 -14.81 -20.62
CA VAL A 478 -36.30 -14.52 -21.59
C VAL A 478 -36.92 -13.15 -21.33
N GLY A 479 -37.24 -12.86 -20.07
CA GLY A 479 -37.73 -11.54 -19.64
C GLY A 479 -36.72 -10.43 -19.92
N HIS A 480 -35.43 -10.67 -19.67
CA HIS A 480 -34.33 -9.74 -19.93
C HIS A 480 -34.17 -9.40 -21.41
N ALA A 481 -34.44 -10.34 -22.33
CA ALA A 481 -34.39 -10.06 -23.76
C ALA A 481 -35.57 -9.21 -24.28
N ARG A 482 -36.66 -9.14 -23.50
CA ARG A 482 -37.93 -8.52 -23.89
C ARG A 482 -38.26 -7.23 -23.11
N GLY A 483 -37.87 -7.16 -21.84
CA GLY A 483 -38.20 -6.09 -20.89
C GLY A 483 -37.27 -4.88 -20.98
N ALA A 484 -37.67 -3.78 -20.36
CA ALA A 484 -36.88 -2.55 -20.36
C ALA A 484 -35.59 -2.68 -19.53
N VAL A 485 -34.50 -2.10 -20.01
CA VAL A 485 -33.24 -1.94 -19.27
C VAL A 485 -33.31 -0.71 -18.37
N ARG A 486 -33.55 -0.91 -17.07
CA ARG A 486 -33.69 0.12 -16.03
C ARG A 486 -32.33 0.53 -15.45
N PHE A 487 -31.42 0.98 -16.31
CA PHE A 487 -30.06 1.36 -15.93
C PHE A 487 -30.02 2.51 -14.90
N HIS A 488 -30.87 3.53 -15.07
CA HIS A 488 -31.02 4.63 -14.10
C HIS A 488 -31.29 4.11 -12.68
N ASP A 489 -32.25 3.20 -12.57
CA ASP A 489 -32.67 2.63 -11.28
C ASP A 489 -31.57 1.72 -10.71
N ALA A 490 -30.86 0.99 -11.57
CA ALA A 490 -29.73 0.17 -11.13
C ALA A 490 -28.56 1.01 -10.56
N VAL A 491 -28.27 2.19 -11.13
CA VAL A 491 -27.28 3.12 -10.56
C VAL A 491 -27.75 3.61 -9.19
N LEU A 492 -29.02 3.98 -9.05
CA LEU A 492 -29.58 4.41 -7.77
C LEU A 492 -29.55 3.29 -6.72
N ALA A 493 -29.86 2.06 -7.11
CA ALA A 493 -29.79 0.90 -6.23
C ALA A 493 -28.35 0.59 -5.80
N ALA A 494 -27.39 0.65 -6.72
CA ALA A 494 -25.98 0.50 -6.40
C ALA A 494 -25.49 1.59 -5.42
N GLU A 495 -25.89 2.85 -5.60
CA GLU A 495 -25.59 3.92 -4.64
C GLU A 495 -26.20 3.67 -3.26
N GLN A 496 -27.43 3.14 -3.20
CA GLN A 496 -28.07 2.77 -1.93
C GLN A 496 -27.31 1.65 -1.21
N LEU A 497 -26.69 0.73 -1.96
CA LEU A 497 -25.83 -0.32 -1.44
C LEU A 497 -24.42 0.17 -1.03
N GLY A 498 -24.09 1.44 -1.30
CA GLY A 498 -22.82 2.05 -0.90
C GLY A 498 -21.88 2.40 -2.05
N ALA A 499 -22.26 2.12 -3.30
CA ALA A 499 -21.37 2.37 -4.44
C ALA A 499 -21.10 3.87 -4.62
N ARG A 500 -19.83 4.26 -4.61
CA ARG A 500 -19.39 5.65 -4.83
C ARG A 500 -18.48 5.81 -6.05
N THR A 501 -18.00 4.70 -6.59
CA THR A 501 -17.13 4.65 -7.76
C THR A 501 -17.65 3.57 -8.70
N PHE A 502 -17.78 3.91 -9.97
CA PHE A 502 -18.22 2.99 -11.01
C PHE A 502 -17.15 2.81 -12.08
N LEU A 503 -16.89 1.58 -12.51
CA LEU A 503 -15.92 1.26 -13.55
C LEU A 503 -16.63 0.61 -14.74
N GLU A 504 -16.59 1.24 -15.91
CA GLU A 504 -17.14 0.68 -17.14
C GLU A 504 -16.13 -0.24 -17.85
N LEU A 505 -16.54 -1.49 -18.02
CA LEU A 505 -15.92 -2.53 -18.83
C LEU A 505 -16.69 -2.56 -20.14
N GLY A 506 -16.08 -2.01 -21.18
CA GLY A 506 -16.65 -1.88 -22.51
C GLY A 506 -15.68 -1.15 -23.44
N PRO A 507 -16.02 -1.01 -24.72
CA PRO A 507 -15.14 -0.39 -25.73
C PRO A 507 -15.06 1.13 -25.67
N ASP A 508 -15.89 1.79 -24.85
CA ASP A 508 -16.02 3.24 -24.73
C ASP A 508 -16.49 3.65 -23.31
N ALA A 509 -16.81 4.93 -23.11
CA ALA A 509 -17.25 5.52 -21.81
C ALA A 509 -18.76 5.84 -21.76
N THR A 510 -19.60 4.98 -22.33
CA THR A 510 -21.02 5.29 -22.56
C THR A 510 -21.81 5.24 -21.25
N LEU A 511 -21.68 4.16 -20.48
CA LEU A 511 -22.36 4.01 -19.18
C LEU A 511 -21.75 4.94 -18.13
N ALA A 512 -20.43 5.11 -18.13
CA ALA A 512 -19.72 6.02 -17.26
C ALA A 512 -20.23 7.47 -17.41
N ALA A 513 -20.55 7.90 -18.63
CA ALA A 513 -21.14 9.22 -18.88
C ALA A 513 -22.60 9.36 -18.37
N LEU A 514 -23.32 8.24 -18.18
CA LEU A 514 -24.69 8.20 -17.69
C LEU A 514 -24.79 8.15 -16.16
N VAL A 515 -23.77 7.62 -15.48
CA VAL A 515 -23.76 7.50 -14.01
C VAL A 515 -23.95 8.86 -13.33
N PRO A 516 -23.19 9.94 -13.62
CA PRO A 516 -23.38 11.23 -12.94
C PRO A 516 -24.76 11.86 -13.17
N ARG A 517 -25.46 11.47 -14.24
CA ARG A 517 -26.83 11.93 -14.54
C ARG A 517 -27.89 11.20 -13.72
N SER A 518 -27.57 10.00 -13.24
CA SER A 518 -28.44 9.17 -12.43
C SER A 518 -28.15 9.31 -10.94
N ALA A 519 -26.87 9.40 -10.60
CA ALA A 519 -26.37 9.45 -9.23
C ALA A 519 -26.96 10.63 -8.44
N ARG A 520 -27.26 10.39 -7.17
CA ARG A 520 -27.80 11.39 -6.24
C ARG A 520 -26.83 11.72 -5.11
N ARG A 521 -25.83 10.88 -4.81
CA ARG A 521 -24.88 11.15 -3.72
C ARG A 521 -23.74 12.06 -4.22
N PRO A 522 -23.47 13.19 -3.55
CA PRO A 522 -22.38 14.10 -3.94
C PRO A 522 -21.01 13.41 -3.89
N GLY A 523 -20.26 13.42 -4.99
CA GLY A 523 -18.95 12.77 -5.10
C GLY A 523 -18.98 11.35 -5.67
N THR A 524 -20.16 10.84 -6.07
CA THR A 524 -20.25 9.63 -6.90
C THR A 524 -19.70 9.91 -8.30
N THR A 525 -18.84 9.02 -8.81
CA THR A 525 -18.16 9.18 -10.10
C THR A 525 -18.11 7.86 -10.86
N ALA A 526 -17.81 7.95 -12.15
CA ALA A 526 -17.56 6.80 -13.00
C ALA A 526 -16.35 7.04 -13.92
N THR A 527 -15.63 5.97 -14.22
CA THR A 527 -14.55 5.94 -15.21
C THR A 527 -14.72 4.73 -16.14
N SER A 528 -13.99 4.66 -17.25
CA SER A 528 -14.04 3.56 -18.21
C SER A 528 -12.63 3.05 -18.53
N LEU A 529 -12.51 1.74 -18.76
CA LEU A 529 -11.22 1.13 -19.12
C LEU A 529 -10.77 1.49 -20.54
N LEU A 530 -11.73 1.69 -21.45
CA LEU A 530 -11.49 2.11 -22.83
C LEU A 530 -12.30 3.36 -23.16
N ARG A 531 -11.82 4.12 -24.15
CA ARG A 531 -12.51 5.30 -24.67
C ARG A 531 -12.19 5.48 -26.14
N ARG A 532 -13.20 5.79 -26.94
CA ARG A 532 -13.00 6.04 -28.37
C ARG A 532 -12.05 7.21 -28.60
N ASN A 533 -11.20 7.08 -29.62
CA ASN A 533 -10.20 8.08 -30.03
C ASN A 533 -9.18 8.42 -28.93
N ARG A 534 -8.89 7.46 -28.04
CA ARG A 534 -7.83 7.56 -27.03
C ARG A 534 -7.00 6.27 -27.03
N PRO A 535 -5.69 6.34 -26.79
CA PRO A 535 -4.87 5.15 -26.62
C PRO A 535 -5.42 4.27 -25.49
N GLU A 536 -5.46 2.96 -25.72
CA GLU A 536 -6.05 2.02 -24.78
C GLU A 536 -5.19 1.85 -23.52
N PRO A 537 -3.84 1.69 -23.60
CA PRO A 537 -3.00 1.57 -22.42
C PRO A 537 -3.07 2.79 -21.49
N GLU A 538 -3.09 4.01 -22.05
CA GLU A 538 -3.26 5.24 -21.28
C GLU A 538 -4.63 5.31 -20.58
N THR A 539 -5.69 4.89 -21.27
CA THR A 539 -7.05 4.94 -20.72
C THR A 539 -7.23 3.91 -19.61
N PHE A 540 -6.66 2.71 -19.80
CA PHE A 540 -6.62 1.65 -18.80
C PHE A 540 -5.90 2.09 -17.53
N LEU A 541 -4.66 2.58 -17.64
CA LEU A 541 -3.90 3.03 -16.47
C LEU A 541 -4.51 4.25 -15.79
N ARG A 542 -5.10 5.18 -16.55
CA ARG A 542 -5.84 6.32 -15.96
C ARG A 542 -7.07 5.86 -15.18
N ALA A 543 -7.75 4.81 -15.63
CA ALA A 543 -8.87 4.23 -14.89
C ALA A 543 -8.38 3.60 -13.59
N LEU A 544 -7.31 2.80 -13.61
CA LEU A 544 -6.69 2.24 -12.40
C LEU A 544 -6.22 3.34 -11.43
N ALA A 545 -5.57 4.39 -11.94
CA ALA A 545 -5.16 5.55 -11.16
C ALA A 545 -6.34 6.24 -10.48
N HIS A 546 -7.47 6.38 -11.19
CA HIS A 546 -8.70 6.95 -10.62
C HIS A 546 -9.29 6.09 -9.51
N LEU A 547 -9.24 4.75 -9.63
CA LEU A 547 -9.67 3.85 -8.57
C LEU A 547 -8.74 3.94 -7.36
N PHE A 548 -7.43 3.90 -7.60
CA PHE A 548 -6.40 3.95 -6.56
C PHE A 548 -6.48 5.22 -5.73
N THR A 549 -6.59 6.40 -6.38
CA THR A 549 -6.70 7.69 -5.69
C THR A 549 -7.99 7.86 -4.89
N ARG A 550 -8.99 7.01 -5.14
CA ARG A 550 -10.24 6.95 -4.38
C ARG A 550 -10.26 5.88 -3.29
N GLY A 551 -9.15 5.19 -3.07
CA GLY A 551 -9.00 4.21 -1.99
C GLY A 551 -9.04 2.75 -2.44
N THR A 552 -9.40 2.45 -3.69
CA THR A 552 -9.39 1.07 -4.19
C THR A 552 -7.96 0.52 -4.25
N PRO A 553 -7.64 -0.62 -3.63
CA PRO A 553 -6.35 -1.27 -3.79
C PRO A 553 -6.11 -1.66 -5.26
N VAL A 554 -4.88 -1.50 -5.73
CA VAL A 554 -4.45 -1.90 -7.07
C VAL A 554 -3.07 -2.51 -6.92
N ASP A 555 -2.88 -3.71 -7.49
CA ASP A 555 -1.58 -4.36 -7.63
C ASP A 555 -0.82 -3.73 -8.81
N TRP A 556 -0.02 -2.71 -8.49
CA TRP A 556 0.73 -1.95 -9.50
C TRP A 556 1.94 -2.70 -10.04
N GLU A 557 2.42 -3.74 -9.36
CA GLU A 557 3.55 -4.57 -9.82
C GLU A 557 3.22 -5.26 -11.15
N GLN A 558 1.94 -5.56 -11.40
CA GLN A 558 1.46 -6.12 -12.68
C GLN A 558 1.81 -5.25 -13.90
N THR A 559 1.99 -3.94 -13.71
CA THR A 559 2.45 -3.03 -14.78
C THR A 559 3.86 -3.38 -15.27
N TYR A 560 4.66 -3.99 -14.39
CA TYR A 560 6.08 -4.26 -14.58
C TYR A 560 6.41 -5.76 -14.65
N ALA A 561 5.43 -6.65 -14.43
CA ALA A 561 5.63 -8.10 -14.37
C ALA A 561 6.18 -8.74 -15.67
N HIS A 562 6.11 -8.03 -16.79
CA HIS A 562 6.61 -8.48 -18.09
C HIS A 562 7.72 -7.58 -18.65
N THR A 563 8.31 -6.77 -17.79
CA THR A 563 9.44 -5.91 -18.12
C THR A 563 10.70 -6.47 -17.46
N ASP A 564 11.82 -5.84 -17.74
CA ASP A 564 13.11 -6.11 -17.14
C ASP A 564 13.44 -5.13 -16.01
N ALA A 565 12.41 -4.48 -15.46
CA ALA A 565 12.53 -3.54 -14.34
C ALA A 565 13.11 -4.22 -13.10
N ARG A 566 13.95 -3.49 -12.38
CA ARG A 566 14.60 -3.91 -11.13
C ARG A 566 14.24 -2.97 -10.00
N VAL A 567 14.19 -3.51 -8.80
CA VAL A 567 14.02 -2.69 -7.60
C VAL A 567 15.30 -1.89 -7.36
N VAL A 568 15.15 -0.59 -7.17
CA VAL A 568 16.22 0.38 -6.91
C VAL A 568 15.91 1.18 -5.65
N SER A 569 16.96 1.71 -5.01
CA SER A 569 16.80 2.56 -3.84
C SER A 569 16.12 3.87 -4.20
N LEU A 570 15.06 4.21 -3.45
CA LEU A 570 14.35 5.47 -3.55
C LEU A 570 14.37 6.21 -2.21
N PRO A 571 14.12 7.53 -2.18
CA PRO A 571 13.96 8.27 -0.93
C PRO A 571 12.92 7.63 0.00
N THR A 572 13.20 7.70 1.30
CA THR A 572 12.28 7.26 2.37
C THR A 572 11.25 8.34 2.70
N TYR A 573 10.25 7.96 3.49
CA TYR A 573 9.05 8.74 3.78
C TYR A 573 9.32 10.18 4.26
N ALA A 574 8.54 11.11 3.73
CA ALA A 574 8.51 12.53 4.06
C ALA A 574 7.75 12.85 5.37
N PHE A 575 8.35 12.51 6.52
CA PHE A 575 7.83 12.86 7.85
C PHE A 575 7.52 14.35 7.99
N GLN A 576 6.33 14.65 8.51
CA GLN A 576 5.78 15.98 8.75
C GLN A 576 6.08 16.41 10.19
N ARG A 577 7.36 16.61 10.48
CA ARG A 577 7.84 16.80 11.85
C ARG A 577 7.42 18.14 12.43
N GLU A 578 6.98 18.11 13.69
CA GLU A 578 6.68 19.28 14.51
C GLU A 578 7.55 19.33 15.76
N ARG A 579 7.65 20.50 16.38
CA ARG A 579 8.47 20.68 17.58
C ARG A 579 7.79 20.11 18.82
N HIS A 580 8.48 19.21 19.51
CA HIS A 580 8.14 18.61 20.78
C HIS A 580 9.34 18.71 21.75
N TRP A 581 9.32 19.67 22.67
CA TRP A 581 10.35 19.81 23.69
C TRP A 581 9.75 20.32 25.00
N LEU A 582 10.30 19.89 26.13
CA LEU A 582 9.98 20.49 27.42
C LEU A 582 10.71 21.83 27.48
N ASP A 583 9.99 22.92 27.23
CA ASP A 583 10.48 24.25 27.56
C ASP A 583 10.66 24.30 29.08
N THR A 584 11.87 24.58 29.54
CA THR A 584 12.24 24.54 30.95
C THR A 584 11.17 25.18 31.82
N LEU A 585 10.71 24.41 32.81
CA LEU A 585 9.97 24.90 33.97
C LEU A 585 10.58 26.21 34.43
N ASP A 586 9.73 27.20 34.62
CA ASP A 586 10.01 28.44 35.32
C ASP A 586 10.49 28.09 36.75
N THR A 587 11.77 27.73 36.91
CA THR A 587 12.39 27.42 38.21
C THR A 587 12.71 28.72 38.92
N ALA A 588 11.68 29.50 39.24
CA ALA A 588 11.65 30.18 40.51
C ALA A 588 11.12 29.16 41.52
N PRO A 589 11.84 28.81 42.60
CA PRO A 589 11.24 28.03 43.67
C PRO A 589 10.08 28.86 44.24
N ARG A 590 8.85 28.53 43.86
CA ARG A 590 7.68 28.98 44.62
C ARG A 590 7.83 28.35 46.00
N PRO A 591 7.92 29.13 47.09
CA PRO A 591 7.93 28.55 48.42
C PRO A 591 6.61 27.80 48.57
N VAL A 592 6.70 26.47 48.64
CA VAL A 592 5.59 25.64 49.10
C VAL A 592 5.32 26.11 50.53
N GLN A 593 4.21 26.81 50.74
CA GLN A 593 3.74 27.08 52.08
C GLN A 593 3.53 25.73 52.75
N ALA A 594 4.28 25.50 53.83
CA ALA A 594 4.11 24.34 54.68
C ALA A 594 2.65 24.32 55.16
N VAL A 595 1.88 23.37 54.64
CA VAL A 595 0.61 22.98 55.25
C VAL A 595 0.97 22.43 56.64
N PRO A 596 0.38 22.94 57.73
CA PRO A 596 0.68 22.44 59.06
C PRO A 596 0.34 20.95 59.11
N SER A 597 1.30 20.14 59.51
CA SER A 597 1.11 18.72 59.77
C SER A 597 0.07 18.54 60.88
N ALA A 598 -1.10 18.04 60.51
CA ALA A 598 -2.04 17.45 61.45
C ALA A 598 -1.43 16.15 62.02
N PRO A 599 -1.66 15.83 63.31
CA PRO A 599 -1.09 14.64 63.93
C PRO A 599 -1.66 13.36 63.29
N PRO A 600 -0.91 12.25 63.33
CA PRO A 600 -1.33 11.00 62.69
C PRO A 600 -2.61 10.48 63.38
N ALA A 601 -3.71 10.40 62.63
CA ALA A 601 -4.89 9.68 63.04
C ALA A 601 -4.60 8.17 62.91
N GLU A 602 -4.80 7.46 64.02
CA GLU A 602 -4.62 6.03 64.16
C GLU A 602 -5.45 5.27 63.11
N ALA A 603 -4.82 4.31 62.44
CA ALA A 603 -5.48 3.41 61.52
C ALA A 603 -6.37 2.45 62.31
N GLU A 604 -7.70 2.58 62.15
CA GLU A 604 -8.62 1.53 62.58
C GLU A 604 -8.58 0.34 61.59
N PRO A 605 -8.71 -0.90 62.08
CA PRO A 605 -8.68 -2.10 61.24
C PRO A 605 -9.95 -2.20 60.40
N ILE A 606 -9.80 -2.30 59.08
CA ILE A 606 -10.91 -2.71 58.19
C ILE A 606 -11.08 -4.22 58.33
N GLU A 607 -12.17 -4.64 58.98
CA GLU A 607 -12.59 -6.05 59.03
C GLU A 607 -13.08 -6.54 57.65
N PRO A 608 -12.79 -7.80 57.28
CA PRO A 608 -13.27 -8.39 56.03
C PRO A 608 -14.77 -8.73 56.13
N THR A 609 -15.58 -8.11 55.27
CA THR A 609 -16.98 -8.48 55.11
C THR A 609 -17.11 -9.82 54.36
N LYS A 610 -17.85 -10.74 54.98
CA LYS A 610 -18.14 -12.11 54.48
C LYS A 610 -18.93 -12.10 53.16
N PRO A 611 -18.77 -13.14 52.32
CA PRO A 611 -19.59 -13.33 51.13
C PRO A 611 -21.00 -13.79 51.52
N THR A 612 -22.01 -13.13 50.95
CA THR A 612 -23.42 -13.56 51.02
C THR A 612 -23.72 -14.57 49.91
N ASP A 613 -24.43 -15.62 50.33
CA ASP A 613 -24.85 -16.81 49.58
C ASP A 613 -25.74 -16.47 48.35
N PRO A 614 -25.63 -17.20 47.22
CA PRO A 614 -26.44 -16.98 46.04
C PRO A 614 -27.69 -17.88 46.05
N ALA A 615 -28.86 -17.31 46.30
CA ALA A 615 -30.14 -17.93 45.96
C ALA A 615 -31.20 -16.84 45.71
N GLU A 616 -31.83 -16.90 44.53
CA GLU A 616 -33.01 -16.14 44.05
C GLU A 616 -32.75 -14.65 43.72
N ALA A 617 -32.89 -14.11 42.50
CA ALA A 617 -33.59 -14.49 41.27
C ALA A 617 -32.85 -13.82 40.07
N GLY A 618 -32.76 -14.37 38.86
CA GLY A 618 -33.70 -15.26 38.18
C GLY A 618 -34.56 -14.50 37.16
N ARG A 619 -33.93 -13.94 36.12
CA ARG A 619 -34.54 -13.79 34.77
C ARG A 619 -33.45 -14.07 33.74
N GLU A 620 -33.41 -15.34 33.34
CA GLU A 620 -32.62 -15.83 32.21
C GLU A 620 -33.13 -15.21 30.91
N GLU A 621 -32.27 -14.47 30.21
CA GLU A 621 -32.30 -14.45 28.74
C GLU A 621 -31.49 -15.65 28.25
N ALA A 622 -32.05 -16.32 27.24
CA ALA A 622 -31.63 -17.61 26.70
C ALA A 622 -30.14 -17.70 26.34
N PRO A 623 -29.53 -18.91 26.32
CA PRO A 623 -28.17 -19.07 25.85
C PRO A 623 -28.10 -18.69 24.36
N ALA A 624 -27.28 -17.71 24.03
CA ALA A 624 -26.95 -17.37 22.66
C ALA A 624 -26.39 -18.62 21.95
N ALA A 625 -26.79 -18.80 20.68
CA ALA A 625 -26.35 -19.88 19.82
C ALA A 625 -24.82 -20.02 19.80
N ALA A 626 -24.33 -21.22 19.48
CA ALA A 626 -22.90 -21.45 19.25
C ALA A 626 -22.30 -20.35 18.36
N PRO A 627 -21.10 -19.83 18.67
CA PRO A 627 -20.49 -18.75 17.91
C PRO A 627 -20.37 -19.19 16.45
N SER A 628 -21.09 -18.50 15.57
CA SER A 628 -21.07 -18.76 14.13
C SER A 628 -19.80 -18.17 13.52
N ALA A 629 -19.12 -18.94 12.67
CA ALA A 629 -18.05 -18.44 11.81
C ALA A 629 -18.59 -17.60 10.62
N ASP A 630 -19.91 -17.34 10.56
CA ASP A 630 -20.52 -16.46 9.55
C ASP A 630 -19.94 -15.03 9.66
N PRO A 631 -19.28 -14.52 8.60
CA PRO A 631 -18.69 -13.19 8.59
C PRO A 631 -19.67 -12.06 8.94
N ARG A 632 -20.96 -12.18 8.57
CA ARG A 632 -21.97 -11.16 8.90
C ARG A 632 -22.28 -11.13 10.39
N ALA A 633 -22.39 -12.30 11.02
CA ALA A 633 -22.63 -12.42 12.45
C ALA A 633 -21.44 -11.89 13.27
N LEU A 634 -20.22 -12.22 12.87
CA LEU A 634 -19.00 -11.71 13.51
C LEU A 634 -18.87 -10.20 13.36
N ARG A 635 -19.18 -9.65 12.19
CA ARG A 635 -19.19 -8.20 11.98
C ARG A 635 -20.14 -7.49 12.93
N THR A 636 -21.39 -7.96 13.03
CA THR A 636 -22.35 -7.39 13.98
C THR A 636 -21.84 -7.49 15.41
N LEU A 637 -21.30 -8.65 15.80
CA LEU A 637 -20.80 -8.88 17.16
C LEU A 637 -19.66 -7.92 17.54
N VAL A 638 -18.62 -7.84 16.70
CA VAL A 638 -17.44 -7.01 16.94
C VAL A 638 -17.82 -5.53 17.01
N LEU A 639 -18.62 -5.04 16.05
CA LEU A 639 -19.05 -3.64 16.03
C LEU A 639 -19.96 -3.29 17.21
N SER A 640 -20.86 -4.18 17.62
CA SER A 640 -21.69 -3.95 18.81
C SER A 640 -20.87 -3.85 20.10
N HIS A 641 -19.82 -4.66 20.24
CA HIS A 641 -18.94 -4.61 21.40
C HIS A 641 -18.04 -3.37 21.39
N ALA A 642 -17.55 -2.96 20.22
CA ALA A 642 -16.77 -1.73 20.08
C ALA A 642 -17.63 -0.50 20.41
N ALA A 643 -18.87 -0.45 19.90
CA ALA A 643 -19.84 0.61 20.19
C ALA A 643 -20.16 0.70 21.67
N ALA A 644 -20.36 -0.43 22.32
CA ALA A 644 -20.68 -0.47 23.75
C ALA A 644 -19.52 0.00 24.65
N VAL A 645 -18.26 -0.17 24.23
CA VAL A 645 -17.09 0.32 24.97
C VAL A 645 -16.86 1.81 24.73
N LEU A 646 -17.08 2.26 23.50
CA LEU A 646 -16.93 3.67 23.10
C LEU A 646 -18.14 4.55 23.45
N GLY A 647 -19.25 3.95 23.88
CA GLY A 647 -20.48 4.66 24.25
C GLY A 647 -21.35 5.10 23.06
N TYR A 648 -21.18 4.51 21.88
CA TYR A 648 -22.06 4.73 20.73
C TYR A 648 -23.41 4.02 20.92
N GLY A 649 -24.50 4.69 20.54
CA GLY A 649 -25.86 4.14 20.63
C GLY A 649 -26.22 3.18 19.49
N ASP A 650 -25.53 3.29 18.35
CA ASP A 650 -25.70 2.43 17.18
C ASP A 650 -24.32 1.88 16.71
N PRO A 651 -24.16 0.55 16.59
CA PRO A 651 -22.96 -0.07 16.00
C PRO A 651 -22.66 0.37 14.57
N GLY A 652 -23.66 0.87 13.83
CA GLY A 652 -23.50 1.41 12.48
C GLY A 652 -22.71 2.73 12.40
N ASP A 653 -22.50 3.41 13.54
CA ASP A 653 -21.71 4.65 13.61
C ASP A 653 -20.19 4.39 13.66
N ILE A 654 -19.77 3.13 13.83
CA ILE A 654 -18.36 2.73 13.82
C ILE A 654 -17.96 2.34 12.41
N ASP A 655 -17.01 3.09 11.84
CA ASP A 655 -16.33 2.67 10.63
C ASP A 655 -15.41 1.47 10.94
N PRO A 656 -15.69 0.27 10.41
CA PRO A 656 -14.90 -0.93 10.67
C PRO A 656 -13.48 -0.88 10.08
N GLY A 657 -13.20 0.08 9.19
CA GLY A 657 -11.89 0.27 8.57
C GLY A 657 -10.98 1.25 9.33
N HIS A 658 -11.52 2.02 10.28
CA HIS A 658 -10.72 2.88 11.14
C HIS A 658 -10.00 2.07 12.22
N THR A 659 -8.83 2.56 12.64
CA THR A 659 -8.13 1.92 13.75
C THR A 659 -8.88 2.16 15.05
N PHE A 660 -8.74 1.25 16.02
CA PHE A 660 -9.30 1.41 17.36
C PHE A 660 -8.83 2.74 17.99
N SER A 661 -7.58 3.15 17.75
CA SER A 661 -7.05 4.45 18.20
C SER A 661 -7.80 5.62 17.59
N ASP A 662 -8.06 5.60 16.28
CA ASP A 662 -8.85 6.65 15.58
C ASP A 662 -10.30 6.70 16.07
N LEU A 663 -10.84 5.54 16.46
CA LEU A 663 -12.17 5.40 17.06
C LEU A 663 -12.21 5.85 18.54
N GLY A 664 -11.07 6.21 19.14
CA GLY A 664 -10.97 6.71 20.51
C GLY A 664 -10.74 5.65 21.58
N PHE A 665 -10.28 4.45 21.22
CA PHE A 665 -9.85 3.46 22.21
C PHE A 665 -8.60 3.93 22.95
N ASP A 666 -8.67 3.93 24.27
CA ASP A 666 -7.51 3.99 25.16
C ASP A 666 -7.11 2.59 25.66
N SER A 667 -6.07 2.50 26.49
CA SER A 667 -5.61 1.23 27.05
C SER A 667 -6.65 0.52 27.92
N PHE A 668 -7.61 1.25 28.50
CA PHE A 668 -8.68 0.68 29.32
C PHE A 668 -9.79 0.11 28.43
N ALA A 669 -10.24 0.88 27.44
CA ALA A 669 -11.20 0.48 26.42
C ALA A 669 -10.74 -0.78 25.66
N ALA A 670 -9.45 -0.86 25.32
CA ALA A 670 -8.83 -2.04 24.72
C ALA A 670 -9.01 -3.31 25.56
N VAL A 671 -8.76 -3.21 26.88
CA VAL A 671 -8.89 -4.34 27.81
C VAL A 671 -10.34 -4.72 28.01
N GLU A 672 -11.24 -3.75 28.16
CA GLU A 672 -12.69 -3.99 28.32
C GLU A 672 -13.26 -4.66 27.08
N PHE A 673 -12.99 -4.12 25.88
CA PHE A 673 -13.43 -4.66 24.62
C PHE A 673 -13.00 -6.11 24.41
N ARG A 674 -11.71 -6.39 24.58
CA ARG A 674 -11.17 -7.76 24.50
C ARG A 674 -11.89 -8.69 25.48
N THR A 675 -12.12 -8.25 26.71
CA THR A 675 -12.77 -9.07 27.76
C THR A 675 -14.21 -9.39 27.39
N ARG A 676 -14.98 -8.40 26.94
CA ARG A 676 -16.39 -8.59 26.54
C ARG A 676 -16.50 -9.43 25.28
N LEU A 677 -15.65 -9.16 24.28
CA LEU A 677 -15.62 -9.90 23.02
C LEU A 677 -15.21 -11.37 23.24
N GLY A 678 -14.16 -11.63 24.02
CA GLY A 678 -13.70 -12.97 24.37
C GLY A 678 -14.78 -13.81 25.08
N ALA A 679 -15.53 -13.18 25.99
CA ALA A 679 -16.67 -13.82 26.65
C ALA A 679 -17.80 -14.16 25.65
N ALA A 680 -18.08 -13.28 24.68
CA ALA A 680 -19.14 -13.48 23.70
C ALA A 680 -18.82 -14.57 22.67
N VAL A 681 -17.55 -14.75 22.30
CA VAL A 681 -17.12 -15.81 21.35
C VAL A 681 -16.63 -17.09 22.03
N GLY A 682 -16.50 -17.09 23.36
CA GLY A 682 -15.98 -18.23 24.13
C GLY A 682 -14.48 -18.53 23.90
N LEU A 683 -13.69 -17.53 23.50
CA LEU A 683 -12.25 -17.67 23.23
C LEU A 683 -11.41 -16.83 24.19
N SER A 684 -10.23 -17.35 24.55
CA SER A 684 -9.19 -16.53 25.19
C SER A 684 -8.47 -15.70 24.14
N LEU A 685 -8.73 -14.38 24.14
CA LEU A 685 -8.12 -13.44 23.21
C LEU A 685 -6.82 -12.84 23.79
N PRO A 686 -5.76 -12.63 22.98
CA PRO A 686 -4.48 -12.11 23.45
C PRO A 686 -4.62 -10.69 24.06
N THR A 687 -3.76 -10.36 25.03
CA THR A 687 -3.66 -9.02 25.63
C THR A 687 -3.39 -7.93 24.59
N GLY A 688 -2.67 -8.27 23.52
CA GLY A 688 -2.35 -7.38 22.40
C GLY A 688 -3.42 -7.31 21.31
N LEU A 689 -4.63 -7.88 21.48
CA LEU A 689 -5.61 -8.06 20.39
C LEU A 689 -5.80 -6.83 19.50
N VAL A 690 -6.11 -5.66 20.08
CA VAL A 690 -6.33 -4.41 19.32
C VAL A 690 -5.04 -3.79 18.76
N PHE A 691 -3.86 -4.26 19.18
CA PHE A 691 -2.57 -3.86 18.61
C PHE A 691 -2.11 -4.83 17.52
N GLU A 692 -2.47 -6.10 17.61
CA GLU A 692 -2.23 -7.12 16.59
C GLU A 692 -3.24 -6.98 15.44
N HIS A 693 -4.48 -6.62 15.77
CA HIS A 693 -5.61 -6.44 14.87
C HIS A 693 -6.21 -5.04 15.10
N PRO A 694 -5.65 -4.00 14.45
CA PRO A 694 -5.89 -2.60 14.81
C PRO A 694 -7.23 -2.05 14.38
N THR A 695 -7.95 -2.70 13.48
CA THR A 695 -9.30 -2.30 13.07
C THR A 695 -10.35 -3.33 13.50
N PRO A 696 -11.63 -2.93 13.64
CA PRO A 696 -12.71 -3.90 13.80
C PRO A 696 -12.74 -4.96 12.68
N SER A 697 -12.41 -4.60 11.44
CA SER A 697 -12.31 -5.55 10.31
C SER A 697 -11.25 -6.63 10.54
N ASP A 698 -10.07 -6.26 11.05
CA ASP A 698 -8.99 -7.20 11.35
C ASP A 698 -9.39 -8.20 12.44
N VAL A 699 -10.10 -7.71 13.47
CA VAL A 699 -10.61 -8.56 14.55
C VAL A 699 -11.68 -9.52 14.04
N ILE A 700 -12.56 -9.08 13.12
CA ILE A 700 -13.58 -9.94 12.48
C ILE A 700 -12.90 -11.07 11.70
N ALA A 701 -11.88 -10.75 10.90
CA ALA A 701 -11.13 -11.74 10.14
C ALA A 701 -10.44 -12.76 11.07
N HIS A 702 -9.72 -12.28 12.11
CA HIS A 702 -9.05 -13.13 13.09
C HIS A 702 -10.01 -14.09 13.81
N LEU A 703 -11.18 -13.59 14.22
CA LEU A 703 -12.20 -14.41 14.86
C LEU A 703 -12.79 -15.44 13.89
N GLY A 704 -12.97 -15.07 12.62
CA GLY A 704 -13.42 -15.98 11.57
C GLY A 704 -12.49 -17.18 11.41
N GLU A 705 -11.18 -16.94 11.34
CA GLU A 705 -10.16 -18.00 11.28
C GLU A 705 -10.15 -18.89 12.53
N ARG A 706 -10.18 -18.27 13.71
CA ARG A 706 -10.17 -18.97 15.00
C ARG A 706 -11.40 -19.85 15.19
N LEU A 707 -12.58 -19.42 14.75
CA LEU A 707 -13.84 -20.14 14.89
C LEU A 707 -14.08 -21.17 13.78
N ALA A 708 -13.46 -20.99 12.60
CA ALA A 708 -13.49 -21.98 11.52
C ALA A 708 -12.61 -23.22 11.83
N THR A 709 -11.69 -23.11 12.78
CA THR A 709 -10.77 -24.19 13.16
C THR A 709 -11.28 -24.92 14.42
N PRO A 710 -11.69 -26.21 14.37
CA PRO A 710 -12.15 -26.92 15.55
C PRO A 710 -11.00 -27.07 16.56
N SER A 711 -11.17 -26.56 17.77
CA SER A 711 -10.17 -26.65 18.83
C SER A 711 -9.98 -28.10 19.30
N GLY A 712 -8.84 -28.71 18.97
CA GLY A 712 -8.24 -29.79 19.76
C GLY A 712 -7.30 -29.21 20.81
N PRO A 713 -7.02 -29.90 21.93
CA PRO A 713 -6.08 -29.42 22.94
C PRO A 713 -4.65 -29.53 22.40
N GLY A 714 -4.21 -28.48 21.72
CA GLY A 714 -2.82 -28.22 21.41
C GLY A 714 -2.53 -26.81 21.86
N ALA A 715 -1.79 -26.65 22.96
CA ALA A 715 -1.10 -25.41 23.23
C ALA A 715 -0.33 -24.97 21.96
N PRO A 716 -0.17 -23.67 21.68
CA PRO A 716 0.79 -23.26 20.67
C PRO A 716 2.11 -23.96 21.03
N ALA A 717 2.62 -24.75 20.09
CA ALA A 717 3.93 -25.33 20.22
C ALA A 717 4.87 -24.16 20.51
N ASP A 718 5.58 -24.26 21.62
CA ASP A 718 6.77 -23.49 21.89
C ASP A 718 7.62 -23.51 20.61
N PRO A 719 7.90 -22.38 19.92
CA PRO A 719 8.95 -22.34 18.92
C PRO A 719 10.30 -22.32 19.66
N GLY A 720 10.49 -23.29 20.56
CA GLY A 720 11.76 -23.69 21.15
C GLY A 720 12.46 -24.73 20.28
N GLY A 721 12.13 -24.76 18.98
CA GLY A 721 13.00 -25.37 17.99
C GLY A 721 14.18 -24.42 17.81
N GLU A 722 15.35 -24.80 18.35
CA GLU A 722 16.61 -24.33 17.81
C GLU A 722 16.50 -24.45 16.28
N LEU A 723 16.46 -23.30 15.59
CA LEU A 723 16.69 -23.27 14.15
C LEU A 723 17.97 -24.08 13.91
N PRO A 724 18.01 -24.94 12.89
CA PRO A 724 19.28 -25.51 12.49
C PRO A 724 20.17 -24.30 12.16
N VAL A 725 21.19 -24.07 12.97
CA VAL A 725 22.29 -23.18 12.62
C VAL A 725 23.08 -23.92 11.54
N GLU A 726 22.50 -24.05 10.35
CA GLU A 726 23.33 -23.96 9.16
C GLU A 726 23.95 -22.56 9.17
N ASP A 727 25.20 -22.44 8.73
CA ASP A 727 25.99 -21.21 8.68
C ASP A 727 25.33 -20.17 7.74
N ASP A 728 24.15 -19.65 8.09
CA ASP A 728 23.47 -18.64 7.31
C ASP A 728 24.05 -17.27 7.68
N PRO A 729 24.78 -16.59 6.78
CA PRO A 729 25.45 -15.36 7.09
C PRO A 729 24.45 -14.25 7.43
N LEU A 730 24.70 -13.50 8.51
CA LEU A 730 23.96 -12.27 8.79
C LEU A 730 24.28 -11.23 7.71
N VAL A 731 23.26 -10.82 6.96
CA VAL A 731 23.38 -9.83 5.88
C VAL A 731 22.71 -8.50 6.27
N ILE A 732 23.33 -7.40 5.82
CA ILE A 732 22.77 -6.06 5.98
C ILE A 732 21.99 -5.73 4.71
N VAL A 733 20.66 -5.70 4.80
CA VAL A 733 19.77 -5.40 3.66
C VAL A 733 19.24 -3.96 3.69
N GLY A 734 19.26 -3.30 4.84
CA GLY A 734 18.84 -1.91 4.97
C GLY A 734 19.52 -1.20 6.14
N MET A 735 19.62 0.12 6.04
CA MET A 735 20.20 0.98 7.05
C MET A 735 19.59 2.38 6.99
N ALA A 736 19.42 3.00 8.15
CA ALA A 736 19.13 4.42 8.26
C ALA A 736 19.89 5.01 9.45
N CYS A 737 20.20 6.30 9.39
CA CYS A 737 20.91 6.96 10.46
C CYS A 737 20.60 8.46 10.55
N ARG A 738 20.73 9.00 11.76
CA ARG A 738 20.67 10.43 12.03
C ARG A 738 21.91 10.84 12.81
N TYR A 739 22.75 11.68 12.22
CA TYR A 739 24.02 12.12 12.81
C TYR A 739 24.22 13.64 12.70
N PRO A 740 25.15 14.21 13.50
CA PRO A 740 25.54 15.61 13.37
C PRO A 740 25.94 16.00 11.93
N GLY A 741 25.89 17.29 11.63
CA GLY A 741 26.21 17.80 10.28
C GLY A 741 25.05 17.70 9.29
N GLY A 742 23.82 17.49 9.77
CA GLY A 742 22.62 17.39 8.92
C GLY A 742 22.44 16.03 8.26
N VAL A 743 23.12 14.99 8.75
CA VAL A 743 23.03 13.63 8.21
C VAL A 743 21.67 13.02 8.56
N THR A 744 20.91 12.66 7.53
CA THR A 744 19.59 12.02 7.67
C THR A 744 19.47 10.66 6.98
N SER A 745 20.54 10.24 6.29
CA SER A 745 20.61 8.98 5.55
C SER A 745 22.04 8.43 5.52
N PRO A 746 22.25 7.13 5.19
CA PRO A 746 23.57 6.57 4.95
C PRO A 746 24.34 7.29 3.83
N ASP A 747 23.64 7.76 2.79
CA ASP A 747 24.23 8.55 1.71
C ASP A 747 24.73 9.92 2.21
N ASP A 748 23.97 10.59 3.08
CA ASP A 748 24.44 11.84 3.70
C ASP A 748 25.67 11.61 4.58
N LEU A 749 25.71 10.49 5.33
CA LEU A 749 26.88 10.11 6.11
C LEU A 749 28.09 9.88 5.20
N TRP A 750 27.89 9.15 4.10
CA TRP A 750 28.94 8.89 3.12
C TRP A 750 29.48 10.19 2.52
N ASN A 751 28.60 11.10 2.11
CA ASN A 751 28.98 12.42 1.63
C ASN A 751 29.75 13.21 2.69
N LEU A 752 29.30 13.20 3.95
CA LEU A 752 29.98 13.90 5.05
C LEU A 752 31.41 13.40 5.26
N VAL A 753 31.61 12.08 5.33
CA VAL A 753 32.95 11.50 5.59
C VAL A 753 33.89 11.60 4.39
N THR A 754 33.37 11.54 3.15
CA THR A 754 34.19 11.63 1.93
C THR A 754 34.55 13.06 1.54
N THR A 755 33.70 14.04 1.89
CA THR A 755 34.01 15.48 1.75
C THR A 755 34.83 16.03 2.90
N GLU A 756 35.29 15.16 3.81
CA GLU A 756 36.13 15.52 4.96
C GLU A 756 35.48 16.57 5.88
N THR A 757 34.14 16.55 5.97
CA THR A 757 33.39 17.53 6.74
C THR A 757 33.49 17.27 8.24
N ASP A 758 33.80 18.31 9.01
CA ASP A 758 33.75 18.35 10.48
C ASP A 758 32.36 18.80 10.93
N ALA A 759 31.65 17.93 11.66
CA ALA A 759 30.27 18.14 12.09
C ALA A 759 30.15 18.80 13.48
N ILE A 760 31.27 19.21 14.07
CA ILE A 760 31.29 19.90 15.37
C ILE A 760 30.78 21.34 15.19
N THR A 761 29.70 21.69 15.90
CA THR A 761 29.10 23.03 15.88
C THR A 761 29.03 23.60 17.29
N ASP A 762 28.62 24.87 17.40
CA ASP A 762 28.15 25.45 18.68
C ASP A 762 26.91 24.70 19.20
N PHE A 763 26.58 24.91 20.48
CA PHE A 763 25.42 24.30 21.14
C PHE A 763 24.09 24.78 20.50
N PRO A 764 23.11 23.89 20.27
CA PRO A 764 21.81 24.27 19.70
C PRO A 764 21.05 25.27 20.57
N THR A 765 20.38 26.27 20.00
CA THR A 765 19.71 27.32 20.79
C THR A 765 18.31 26.94 21.31
N ASN A 766 17.76 25.82 20.84
CA ASN A 766 16.37 25.39 21.05
C ASN A 766 16.13 24.46 22.25
N ARG A 767 17.16 24.22 23.09
CA ARG A 767 17.11 23.23 24.20
C ARG A 767 17.14 23.82 25.61
N GLY A 768 17.17 25.15 25.75
CA GLY A 768 17.16 25.81 27.07
C GLY A 768 18.46 25.65 27.87
N TRP A 769 19.62 25.63 27.20
CA TRP A 769 20.93 25.50 27.87
C TRP A 769 21.16 26.59 28.91
N ASN A 770 21.90 26.25 29.97
CA ASN A 770 22.37 27.24 30.93
C ASN A 770 23.33 28.23 30.22
N PRO A 771 23.08 29.55 30.25
CA PRO A 771 23.97 30.53 29.61
C PRO A 771 25.39 30.55 30.20
N ASN A 772 25.59 30.04 31.42
CA ASN A 772 26.88 29.93 32.11
C ASN A 772 27.49 28.52 32.03
N LEU A 773 27.09 27.70 31.05
CA LEU A 773 27.56 26.32 30.94
C LEU A 773 29.07 26.22 30.68
N HIS A 774 29.73 27.23 30.10
CA HIS A 774 31.15 27.16 29.76
C HIS A 774 32.09 27.64 30.89
N HIS A 775 33.08 26.83 31.27
CA HIS A 775 34.18 27.21 32.15
C HIS A 775 35.52 26.64 31.64
N PRO A 776 36.62 27.42 31.61
CA PRO A 776 37.89 26.97 31.04
C PRO A 776 38.60 25.87 31.85
N ASP A 777 38.31 25.77 33.15
CA ASP A 777 38.78 24.68 34.02
C ASP A 777 37.85 23.45 33.86
N PRO A 778 38.35 22.30 33.36
CA PRO A 778 37.56 21.09 33.19
C PRO A 778 37.07 20.47 34.50
N ASP A 779 37.66 20.85 35.64
CA ASP A 779 37.30 20.32 36.96
C ASP A 779 36.16 21.12 37.62
N THR A 780 35.70 22.22 37.01
CA THR A 780 34.58 23.02 37.53
C THR A 780 33.23 22.27 37.38
N PRO A 781 32.52 21.98 38.49
CA PRO A 781 31.27 21.22 38.44
C PRO A 781 30.17 21.89 37.62
N ASN A 782 29.32 21.09 36.96
CA ASN A 782 28.17 21.54 36.16
C ASN A 782 28.51 22.52 35.03
N THR A 783 29.75 22.49 34.54
CA THR A 783 30.22 23.28 33.40
C THR A 783 30.94 22.40 32.40
N THR A 784 31.13 22.91 31.19
CA THR A 784 31.91 22.31 30.11
C THR A 784 33.08 23.21 29.76
N TYR A 785 34.23 22.62 29.43
CA TYR A 785 35.39 23.35 28.93
C TYR A 785 35.43 23.48 27.40
N THR A 786 34.48 22.85 26.70
CA THR A 786 34.29 22.99 25.24
C THR A 786 33.10 23.87 24.91
N ARG A 787 33.19 24.63 23.81
CA ARG A 787 32.08 25.43 23.28
C ARG A 787 31.32 24.77 22.13
N GLY A 788 31.80 23.62 21.66
CA GLY A 788 31.18 22.89 20.56
C GLY A 788 31.11 21.40 20.79
N GLY A 789 30.25 20.75 19.99
CA GLY A 789 29.99 19.32 19.99
C GLY A 789 29.24 18.89 18.74
N GLY A 790 29.09 17.58 18.54
CA GLY A 790 28.25 17.02 17.49
C GLY A 790 26.79 17.00 17.96
N PHE A 791 25.90 17.72 17.27
CA PHE A 791 24.49 17.83 17.65
C PHE A 791 23.52 17.54 16.50
N LEU A 792 22.41 16.88 16.84
CA LEU A 792 21.18 16.88 16.04
C LEU A 792 20.38 18.15 16.34
N HIS A 793 20.49 19.19 15.51
CA HIS A 793 19.85 20.49 15.78
C HIS A 793 18.32 20.43 15.83
N ASP A 794 17.73 19.45 15.15
CA ASP A 794 16.30 19.18 15.08
C ASP A 794 15.86 17.97 15.94
N ALA A 795 16.62 17.63 16.99
CA ALA A 795 16.24 16.56 17.93
C ALA A 795 14.91 16.82 18.66
N ASP A 796 14.44 18.07 18.65
CA ASP A 796 13.12 18.46 19.14
C ASP A 796 12.01 18.25 18.12
N HIS A 797 12.29 17.80 16.89
CA HIS A 797 11.29 17.59 15.85
C HIS A 797 10.90 16.11 15.71
N PHE A 798 9.60 15.82 15.59
CA PHE A 798 9.06 14.47 15.42
C PHE A 798 7.68 14.49 14.74
N ASP A 799 7.38 13.51 13.89
CA ASP A 799 6.04 13.33 13.29
C ASP A 799 5.16 12.42 14.17
N ALA A 800 4.64 12.97 15.27
CA ALA A 800 3.85 12.20 16.23
C ALA A 800 2.56 11.57 15.64
N PRO A 801 1.74 12.29 14.84
CA PRO A 801 0.52 11.73 14.26
C PRO A 801 0.78 10.52 13.36
N PHE A 802 1.91 10.46 12.65
CA PHE A 802 2.29 9.31 11.84
C PHE A 802 2.36 8.01 12.68
N PHE A 803 2.88 8.10 13.90
CA PHE A 803 2.99 6.94 14.81
C PHE A 803 1.77 6.75 15.71
N GLY A 804 0.68 7.51 15.50
CA GLY A 804 -0.51 7.47 16.36
C GLY A 804 -0.27 8.04 17.76
N ILE A 805 0.75 8.90 17.92
CA ILE A 805 1.16 9.48 19.20
C ILE A 805 0.58 10.89 19.32
N SER A 806 -0.04 11.18 20.45
CA SER A 806 -0.59 12.53 20.69
C SER A 806 0.54 13.56 20.89
N PRO A 807 0.34 14.85 20.52
CA PRO A 807 1.36 15.89 20.75
C PRO A 807 1.80 16.01 22.21
N ARG A 808 0.90 15.75 23.16
CA ARG A 808 1.19 15.78 24.60
C ARG A 808 2.12 14.64 25.02
N GLU A 809 1.87 13.44 24.51
CA GLU A 809 2.72 12.28 24.75
C GLU A 809 4.08 12.47 24.10
N ALA A 810 4.12 12.93 22.85
CA ALA A 810 5.36 13.21 22.12
C ALA A 810 6.29 14.17 22.87
N VAL A 811 5.76 15.21 23.54
CA VAL A 811 6.57 16.12 24.38
C VAL A 811 7.20 15.40 25.58
N ALA A 812 6.52 14.40 26.16
CA ALA A 812 6.98 13.66 27.33
C ALA A 812 7.92 12.49 26.98
N MET A 813 7.95 12.03 25.72
CA MET A 813 8.84 10.97 25.26
C MET A 813 10.31 11.40 25.30
N ASP A 814 11.22 10.47 25.55
CA ASP A 814 12.65 10.71 25.32
C ASP A 814 12.88 10.99 23.82
N PRO A 815 13.59 12.06 23.42
CA PRO A 815 13.91 12.33 22.02
C PRO A 815 14.58 11.14 21.30
N GLN A 816 15.33 10.29 22.00
CA GLN A 816 15.94 9.08 21.43
C GLN A 816 14.91 8.05 21.00
N GLN A 817 13.79 7.90 21.73
CA GLN A 817 12.70 7.02 21.34
C GLN A 817 12.01 7.52 20.07
N ARG A 818 11.83 8.84 19.95
CA ARG A 818 11.26 9.48 18.75
C ARG A 818 12.14 9.27 17.52
N LEU A 819 13.45 9.46 17.69
CA LEU A 819 14.44 9.18 16.65
C LEU A 819 14.46 7.70 16.25
N LEU A 820 14.34 6.79 17.22
CA LEU A 820 14.29 5.35 16.97
C LEU A 820 13.08 4.98 16.09
N LEU A 821 11.89 5.53 16.37
CA LEU A 821 10.68 5.25 15.59
C LEU A 821 10.83 5.65 14.11
N GLU A 822 11.27 6.88 13.85
CA GLU A 822 11.48 7.35 12.47
C GLU A 822 12.61 6.61 11.76
N THR A 823 13.73 6.36 12.46
CA THR A 823 14.89 5.67 11.87
C THR A 823 14.59 4.20 11.60
N ALA A 824 13.80 3.55 12.45
CA ALA A 824 13.33 2.18 12.22
C ALA A 824 12.46 2.10 10.96
N TRP A 825 11.50 3.03 10.80
CA TRP A 825 10.68 3.11 9.58
C TRP A 825 11.54 3.29 8.33
N HIS A 826 12.45 4.26 8.34
CA HIS A 826 13.37 4.50 7.22
C HIS A 826 14.29 3.31 6.91
N THR A 827 14.71 2.56 7.93
CA THR A 827 15.54 1.36 7.75
C THR A 827 14.81 0.28 6.95
N ILE A 828 13.51 0.09 7.25
CA ILE A 828 12.67 -0.91 6.57
C ILE A 828 12.41 -0.50 5.11
N GLU A 829 12.08 0.78 4.86
CA GLU A 829 11.91 1.27 3.48
C GLU A 829 13.22 1.26 2.67
N HIS A 830 14.36 1.52 3.33
CA HIS A 830 15.68 1.38 2.72
C HIS A 830 15.99 -0.09 2.38
N ALA A 831 15.48 -1.04 3.16
CA ALA A 831 15.57 -2.47 2.85
C ALA A 831 14.63 -2.89 1.70
N HIS A 832 13.90 -1.94 1.10
CA HIS A 832 12.92 -2.17 0.02
C HIS A 832 11.73 -3.02 0.48
N ILE A 833 11.38 -2.93 1.77
CA ILE A 833 10.26 -3.66 2.37
C ILE A 833 9.15 -2.66 2.70
N ASP A 834 7.90 -2.99 2.36
CA ASP A 834 6.74 -2.28 2.90
C ASP A 834 6.60 -2.63 4.40
N PRO A 835 6.75 -1.66 5.32
CA PRO A 835 6.67 -1.91 6.76
C PRO A 835 5.41 -2.63 7.23
N HIS A 836 4.27 -2.49 6.54
CA HIS A 836 3.03 -3.16 6.92
C HIS A 836 3.05 -4.67 6.66
N THR A 837 3.92 -5.14 5.75
CA THR A 837 4.05 -6.58 5.42
C THR A 837 4.81 -7.38 6.47
N LEU A 838 5.54 -6.71 7.38
CA LEU A 838 6.28 -7.37 8.46
C LEU A 838 5.38 -7.89 9.59
N ARG A 839 4.13 -7.42 9.69
CA ARG A 839 3.23 -7.89 10.73
C ARG A 839 2.91 -9.37 10.52
N GLY A 840 3.09 -10.17 11.58
CA GLY A 840 2.78 -11.60 11.56
C GLY A 840 3.87 -12.48 10.93
N THR A 841 5.00 -11.90 10.54
CA THR A 841 6.18 -12.65 10.09
C THR A 841 7.13 -12.93 11.26
N ASP A 842 8.13 -13.80 11.04
CA ASP A 842 9.18 -14.12 12.00
C ASP A 842 10.22 -12.99 12.12
N THR A 843 9.76 -11.78 12.50
CA THR A 843 10.59 -10.58 12.66
C THR A 843 10.82 -10.26 14.14
N ALA A 844 12.08 -10.08 14.53
CA ALA A 844 12.47 -9.67 15.88
C ALA A 844 13.17 -8.30 15.88
N VAL A 845 12.92 -7.50 16.92
CA VAL A 845 13.57 -6.20 17.13
C VAL A 845 14.49 -6.27 18.33
N TYR A 846 15.77 -5.95 18.12
CA TYR A 846 16.77 -5.87 19.17
C TYR A 846 17.16 -4.41 19.40
N ILE A 847 16.96 -3.91 20.62
CA ILE A 847 17.28 -2.53 21.00
C ILE A 847 18.41 -2.57 22.03
N GLY A 848 19.55 -1.97 21.69
CA GLY A 848 20.67 -1.74 22.60
C GLY A 848 20.74 -0.28 23.02
N ALA A 849 21.06 -0.03 24.30
CA ALA A 849 21.28 1.29 24.87
C ALA A 849 22.72 1.44 25.36
#